data_AF-A0A3Q1ASP6-F1
#
_entry.id   AF-A0A3Q1ASP6-F1
#
_cell.length_a   1.000
_cell.length_b   1.000
_cell.length_c   1.000
_cell.angle_alpha   90.00
_cell.angle_beta   90.00
_cell.angle_gamma   90.00
#
_symmetry.space_group_name_H-M   'P 1'
#
loop_
_entity.id
_entity.type
_entity.pdbx_description
1 polymer ?
#
loop_
_entity_poly.entity_id
_entity_poly.type
_entity_poly.pdbx_seq_one_letter_code
_entity_poly.pdbx_strand_id
1 'polypeptide(L)'
;MEGLMQRLERAVTRLEQMSVTMQASSGMTNGDCVNGIDGALSQCVEAFDVLLKGPVSEYLNNSRAIGSEVEKHAEMVNKALQTQKTFLKMASTHQEPAQNELQDLLKPISDHIQEIQSFRERNRGSSLFNHLSAVSESIPALGWVAVSQKPGPYVKEMNDAATFYTNRVLKDYKETDRRHVDWVRSYLSIWTDMQSFIRQHHTTGLVWSKSGPIAPASLFDSPPAPSAPCPPPPPPPPGPPPVFTDDDSEPQADSAAAQHSALFAQLNQGMDITKGLKHVSDDQKTHKNPNIRSQTAVASNKSKKAGPGNSPRPAAQKKPPLLELEGKKWRVENFEQKHDLVIDDTELKQVVYVFSCNNSTVQVKGKMNSIIIDNCKKLGLVFENVVGIVEIINSKAIQLQVLGTVPTISINKTEGCQVYLSKDSLKCDIVSAKSSEMNILIPEGEDDYREFPVPEQYKTVWDGSKLVEFSFITIMFHGIPVTGGVGGAPANKPELYEEVKLYKNAREREKYDNMAELFAVVKTLQALEKAYIKDCVTPNEYTASCSRLLVQYKAAFKQVQGSDVGSIDDFCRKYRLDCPLAMERIKEDRPITIKDDKGNLNRCIADIVSLFITVMDKLRLEIRAMDEIQPDLRELMETMNRMSNMPPDSEAKDKVNLWLTTLSSMSASDELDDNQVRQMLFDLESAYNAFNRFLHSS
;
A
#
# COMPACT_ATOMS: atom_id res chain seq x y z
N MET A 1 43.41 10.86 7.69
CA MET A 1 42.63 9.95 8.58
C MET A 1 41.75 10.71 9.56
N GLU A 2 42.19 11.85 10.11
CA GLU A 2 41.46 12.56 11.17
C GLU A 2 39.98 12.88 10.86
N GLY A 3 39.65 13.26 9.63
CA GLY A 3 38.24 13.52 9.24
C GLY A 3 37.30 12.31 9.32
N LEU A 4 37.84 11.07 9.37
CA LEU A 4 37.10 9.86 9.68
C LEU A 4 37.05 9.62 11.20
N MET A 5 38.16 9.90 11.89
CA MET A 5 38.33 9.73 13.34
C MET A 5 37.50 10.72 14.17
N GLN A 6 37.30 11.96 13.71
CA GLN A 6 36.32 12.89 14.29
C GLN A 6 34.86 12.48 14.03
N ARG A 7 34.59 11.64 13.02
CA ARG A 7 33.23 11.16 12.70
C ARG A 7 32.85 9.93 13.51
N LEU A 8 33.67 8.88 13.47
CA LEU A 8 34.34 8.38 14.67
C LEU A 8 33.79 8.72 16.08
N GLU A 9 34.58 9.56 16.74
CA GLU A 9 34.38 10.16 18.06
C GLU A 9 32.98 10.77 18.21
N ARG A 10 32.51 11.58 17.24
CA ARG A 10 31.15 12.17 17.30
C ARG A 10 30.02 11.13 17.24
N ALA A 11 30.24 9.94 16.67
CA ALA A 11 29.28 8.85 16.72
C ALA A 11 29.34 8.11 18.08
N VAL A 12 30.54 7.92 18.63
CA VAL A 12 30.75 7.36 19.97
C VAL A 12 30.13 8.25 21.05
N THR A 13 30.39 9.55 21.07
CA THR A 13 29.79 10.49 22.06
C THR A 13 28.26 10.52 21.98
N ARG A 14 27.66 10.31 20.79
CA ARG A 14 26.20 10.16 20.65
C ARG A 14 25.69 8.83 21.20
N LEU A 15 26.41 7.73 20.96
CA LEU A 15 26.11 6.43 21.56
C LEU A 15 26.25 6.44 23.09
N GLU A 16 27.23 7.15 23.63
CA GLU A 16 27.43 7.36 25.06
C GLU A 16 26.27 8.19 25.67
N GLN A 17 25.85 9.28 25.02
CA GLN A 17 24.67 10.04 25.44
C GLN A 17 23.37 9.21 25.38
N MET A 18 23.21 8.36 24.36
CA MET A 18 22.09 7.41 24.28
C MET A 18 22.18 6.35 25.39
N SER A 19 23.37 5.84 25.70
CA SER A 19 23.59 4.87 26.78
C SER A 19 23.27 5.45 28.17
N VAL A 20 23.71 6.67 28.47
CA VAL A 20 23.35 7.40 29.69
C VAL A 20 21.83 7.64 29.77
N THR A 21 21.18 7.92 28.63
CA THR A 21 19.71 8.06 28.57
C THR A 21 18.98 6.73 28.86
N MET A 22 19.52 5.59 28.44
CA MET A 22 18.99 4.25 28.77
C MET A 22 19.31 3.81 30.20
N GLN A 23 20.40 4.31 30.80
CA GLN A 23 20.70 4.08 32.22
C GLN A 23 19.79 4.92 33.14
N ALA A 24 19.47 6.16 32.75
CA ALA A 24 18.50 6.99 33.48
C ALA A 24 17.10 6.34 33.55
N SER A 25 16.65 5.68 32.48
CA SER A 25 15.36 4.98 32.43
C SER A 25 15.35 3.59 33.08
N SER A 26 16.48 3.08 33.58
CA SER A 26 16.56 1.84 34.36
C SER A 26 16.75 2.06 35.87
N GLY A 27 16.83 3.32 36.33
CA GLY A 27 17.00 3.67 37.75
C GLY A 27 15.71 3.73 38.60
N MET A 28 14.52 3.62 38.01
CA MET A 28 13.23 3.79 38.69
C MET A 28 12.54 2.46 39.00
N THR A 29 13.16 1.64 39.86
CA THR A 29 12.58 0.37 40.36
C THR A 29 12.55 0.30 41.89
N ASN A 30 11.92 1.30 42.52
CA ASN A 30 11.43 1.22 43.90
C ASN A 30 10.40 2.35 44.17
N GLY A 31 9.21 1.97 44.68
CA GLY A 31 8.15 2.90 45.09
C GLY A 31 6.89 2.86 44.22
N ASP A 32 5.80 2.40 44.83
CA ASP A 32 4.37 2.52 44.49
C ASP A 32 3.87 2.19 43.06
N CYS A 33 2.94 1.23 43.02
CA CYS A 33 2.32 0.72 41.80
C CYS A 33 0.94 1.34 41.54
N VAL A 34 0.83 2.15 40.47
CA VAL A 34 -0.46 2.65 39.95
C VAL A 34 -0.48 2.56 38.42
N ASN A 35 -1.49 1.86 37.87
CA ASN A 35 -1.96 1.82 36.47
C ASN A 35 -0.95 2.20 35.35
N GLY A 36 -0.25 1.20 34.80
CA GLY A 36 0.66 1.35 33.66
C GLY A 36 -0.01 1.58 32.29
N ILE A 37 -0.93 2.55 32.18
CA ILE A 37 -1.54 2.99 30.91
C ILE A 37 -1.25 4.48 30.63
N ASP A 38 -1.35 5.37 31.63
CA ASP A 38 -1.10 6.81 31.46
C ASP A 38 0.30 7.14 30.93
N GLY A 39 1.32 6.35 31.31
CA GLY A 39 2.71 6.58 30.91
C GLY A 39 2.93 6.57 29.39
N ALA A 40 2.18 5.76 28.64
CA ALA A 40 2.28 5.70 27.18
C ALA A 40 1.67 6.94 26.49
N LEU A 41 0.67 7.57 27.13
CA LEU A 41 -0.02 8.76 26.62
C LEU A 41 0.79 10.04 26.92
N SER A 42 1.48 10.12 28.07
CA SER A 42 2.47 11.19 28.34
C SER A 42 3.59 11.22 27.30
N GLN A 43 4.17 10.06 26.99
CA GLN A 43 5.25 9.91 26.01
C GLN A 43 4.87 10.39 24.59
N CYS A 44 3.58 10.33 24.22
CA CYS A 44 3.10 10.85 22.94
C CYS A 44 3.22 12.39 22.87
N VAL A 45 2.77 13.10 23.92
CA VAL A 45 2.87 14.57 23.96
C VAL A 45 4.32 15.04 24.03
N GLU A 46 5.18 14.28 24.72
CA GLU A 46 6.63 14.51 24.78
C GLU A 46 7.31 14.29 23.42
N ALA A 47 6.96 13.23 22.68
CA ALA A 47 7.47 12.97 21.33
C ALA A 47 7.06 14.07 20.33
N PHE A 48 5.83 14.59 20.41
CA PHE A 48 5.42 15.75 19.61
C PHE A 48 6.20 17.03 19.99
N ASP A 49 6.59 17.17 21.25
CA ASP A 49 7.44 18.27 21.71
C ASP A 49 8.87 18.21 21.15
N VAL A 50 9.39 17.01 20.84
CA VAL A 50 10.66 16.84 20.10
C VAL A 50 10.52 17.33 18.67
N LEU A 51 9.40 17.02 17.99
CA LEU A 51 9.11 17.52 16.64
C LEU A 51 9.02 19.07 16.60
N LEU A 52 8.42 19.68 17.61
CA LEU A 52 8.36 21.15 17.74
C LEU A 52 9.73 21.79 18.02
N LYS A 53 10.55 21.18 18.88
CA LYS A 53 11.87 21.70 19.29
C LYS A 53 12.98 21.42 18.27
N GLY A 54 12.82 20.38 17.44
CA GLY A 54 13.73 20.02 16.36
C GLY A 54 13.34 20.63 15.00
N PRO A 55 12.76 19.85 14.06
CA PRO A 55 12.57 20.25 12.66
C PRO A 55 11.73 21.53 12.49
N VAL A 56 10.71 21.74 13.33
CA VAL A 56 9.88 22.97 13.29
C VAL A 56 10.69 24.20 13.73
N SER A 57 11.57 24.07 14.74
CA SER A 57 12.46 25.16 15.16
C SER A 57 13.50 25.49 14.08
N GLU A 58 14.09 24.47 13.44
CA GLU A 58 15.02 24.67 12.32
C GLU A 58 14.33 25.38 11.14
N TYR A 59 13.10 24.95 10.79
CA TYR A 59 12.27 25.58 9.78
C TYR A 59 11.93 27.05 10.11
N LEU A 60 11.57 27.36 11.36
CA LEU A 60 11.33 28.73 11.81
C LEU A 60 12.60 29.60 11.74
N ASN A 61 13.76 29.04 12.06
CA ASN A 61 15.03 29.75 11.97
C ASN A 61 15.42 30.02 10.51
N ASN A 62 15.29 29.04 9.62
CA ASN A 62 15.54 29.19 8.19
C ASN A 62 14.52 30.14 7.52
N SER A 63 13.25 30.11 7.96
CA SER A 63 12.21 31.02 7.45
C SER A 63 12.47 32.47 7.83
N ARG A 64 12.89 32.73 9.08
CA ARG A 64 13.36 34.05 9.53
C ARG A 64 14.65 34.49 8.83
N ALA A 65 15.54 33.56 8.50
CA ALA A 65 16.75 33.85 7.73
C ALA A 65 16.45 34.25 6.26
N ILE A 66 15.28 33.88 5.71
CA ILE A 66 14.78 34.34 4.39
C ILE A 66 13.96 35.64 4.55
N GLY A 67 13.09 35.72 5.56
CA GLY A 67 12.26 36.88 5.87
C GLY A 67 10.99 37.01 5.02
N SER A 68 10.48 38.26 4.95
CA SER A 68 9.35 38.68 4.12
C SER A 68 8.07 37.86 4.34
N GLU A 69 7.45 37.31 3.29
CA GLU A 69 6.25 36.48 3.38
C GLU A 69 6.53 35.09 3.96
N VAL A 70 7.75 34.55 3.77
CA VAL A 70 8.10 33.18 4.21
C VAL A 70 8.21 33.09 5.72
N GLU A 71 8.81 34.09 6.36
CA GLU A 71 8.82 34.26 7.81
C GLU A 71 7.40 34.27 8.39
N LYS A 72 6.53 35.15 7.88
CA LYS A 72 5.14 35.28 8.32
C LYS A 72 4.34 33.98 8.12
N HIS A 73 4.54 33.30 6.99
CA HIS A 73 3.86 32.03 6.71
C HIS A 73 4.33 30.92 7.66
N ALA A 74 5.60 30.91 8.04
CA ALA A 74 6.14 29.97 9.02
C ALA A 74 5.62 30.21 10.44
N GLU A 75 5.41 31.47 10.86
CA GLU A 75 4.75 31.78 12.14
C GLU A 75 3.32 31.22 12.21
N MET A 76 2.57 31.28 11.11
CA MET A 76 1.22 30.71 11.02
C MET A 76 1.27 29.18 11.13
N VAL A 77 2.19 28.52 10.43
CA VAL A 77 2.42 27.06 10.53
C VAL A 77 2.76 26.64 11.96
N ASN A 78 3.59 27.42 12.67
CA ASN A 78 3.88 27.17 14.09
C ASN A 78 2.63 27.30 14.97
N LYS A 79 1.81 28.34 14.80
CA LYS A 79 0.52 28.46 15.53
C LYS A 79 -0.35 27.23 15.32
N ALA A 80 -0.51 26.80 14.07
CA ALA A 80 -1.30 25.60 13.73
C ALA A 80 -0.76 24.32 14.40
N LEU A 81 0.57 24.15 14.46
CA LEU A 81 1.22 23.02 15.14
C LEU A 81 1.12 23.09 16.68
N GLN A 82 1.12 24.27 17.29
CA GLN A 82 0.85 24.44 18.74
C GLN A 82 -0.63 24.14 19.07
N THR A 83 -1.55 24.54 18.21
CA THR A 83 -2.98 24.15 18.31
C THR A 83 -3.13 22.63 18.17
N GLN A 84 -2.42 22.00 17.24
CA GLN A 84 -2.39 20.53 17.13
C GLN A 84 -1.78 19.86 18.36
N LYS A 85 -0.70 20.38 18.97
CA LYS A 85 -0.17 19.87 20.25
C LYS A 85 -1.23 19.93 21.35
N THR A 86 -1.95 21.04 21.45
CA THR A 86 -3.02 21.26 22.44
C THR A 86 -4.14 20.23 22.26
N PHE A 87 -4.52 19.97 21.01
CA PHE A 87 -5.48 18.93 20.64
C PHE A 87 -4.99 17.52 21.02
N LEU A 88 -3.75 17.16 20.66
CA LEU A 88 -3.16 15.86 21.01
C LEU A 88 -3.07 15.64 22.52
N LYS A 89 -2.71 16.69 23.29
CA LYS A 89 -2.72 16.63 24.76
C LYS A 89 -4.14 16.40 25.30
N MET A 90 -5.14 17.10 24.77
CA MET A 90 -6.53 16.91 25.18
C MET A 90 -7.04 15.51 24.82
N ALA A 91 -6.78 15.00 23.62
CA ALA A 91 -7.09 13.62 23.24
C ALA A 91 -6.37 12.58 24.12
N SER A 92 -5.16 12.88 24.61
CA SER A 92 -4.41 11.99 25.50
C SER A 92 -5.03 11.83 26.91
N THR A 93 -5.97 12.69 27.31
CA THR A 93 -6.62 12.64 28.64
C THR A 93 -8.15 12.53 28.59
N HIS A 94 -8.75 12.49 27.40
CA HIS A 94 -10.21 12.45 27.19
C HIS A 94 -10.62 11.28 26.30
N GLN A 95 -11.84 10.81 26.48
CA GLN A 95 -12.49 9.88 25.55
C GLN A 95 -13.00 10.62 24.30
N GLU A 96 -13.10 9.90 23.19
CA GLU A 96 -13.61 10.43 21.90
C GLU A 96 -15.05 10.98 22.06
N PRO A 97 -15.33 12.21 21.60
CA PRO A 97 -16.65 12.82 21.70
C PRO A 97 -17.58 12.40 20.55
N ALA A 98 -18.84 12.86 20.56
CA ALA A 98 -19.76 12.56 19.48
C ALA A 98 -19.29 13.16 18.14
N GLN A 99 -19.68 12.56 17.01
CA GLN A 99 -19.15 12.93 15.69
C GLN A 99 -19.39 14.40 15.29
N ASN A 100 -20.43 15.05 15.82
CA ASN A 100 -20.68 16.48 15.68
C ASN A 100 -19.73 17.31 16.56
N GLU A 101 -19.62 16.97 17.85
CA GLU A 101 -18.72 17.63 18.80
C GLU A 101 -17.25 17.53 18.35
N LEU A 102 -16.86 16.42 17.73
CA LEU A 102 -15.56 16.23 17.12
C LEU A 102 -15.28 17.20 15.96
N GLN A 103 -16.30 17.61 15.19
CA GLN A 103 -16.11 18.60 14.11
C GLN A 103 -15.89 20.00 14.69
N ASP A 104 -16.64 20.39 15.72
CA ASP A 104 -16.43 21.65 16.44
C ASP A 104 -15.05 21.67 17.14
N LEU A 105 -14.64 20.54 17.71
CA LEU A 105 -13.35 20.38 18.40
C LEU A 105 -12.14 20.42 17.45
N LEU A 106 -12.31 19.98 16.21
CA LEU A 106 -11.30 20.08 15.14
C LEU A 106 -11.27 21.47 14.47
N LYS A 107 -12.29 22.30 14.65
CA LYS A 107 -12.44 23.60 13.97
C LYS A 107 -11.21 24.51 14.07
N PRO A 108 -10.51 24.68 15.22
CA PRO A 108 -9.33 25.54 15.30
C PRO A 108 -8.17 25.08 14.41
N ILE A 109 -8.03 23.79 14.13
CA ILE A 109 -7.01 23.25 13.20
C ILE A 109 -7.44 23.55 11.75
N SER A 110 -8.73 23.38 11.43
CA SER A 110 -9.28 23.72 10.11
C SER A 110 -9.15 25.21 9.78
N ASP A 111 -9.49 26.08 10.74
CA ASP A 111 -9.42 27.53 10.57
C ASP A 111 -7.98 27.99 10.29
N HIS A 112 -6.98 27.42 10.98
CA HIS A 112 -5.56 27.67 10.68
C HIS A 112 -5.11 27.14 9.30
N ILE A 113 -5.55 25.95 8.87
CA ILE A 113 -5.26 25.44 7.52
C ILE A 113 -5.76 26.44 6.47
N GLN A 114 -6.99 26.94 6.62
CA GLN A 114 -7.60 27.91 5.73
C GLN A 114 -6.88 29.28 5.77
N GLU A 115 -6.46 29.74 6.97
CA GLU A 115 -5.69 30.97 7.17
C GLU A 115 -4.38 30.93 6.37
N ILE A 116 -3.64 29.81 6.47
CA ILE A 116 -2.36 29.56 5.82
C ILE A 116 -2.53 29.46 4.30
N GLN A 117 -3.57 28.78 3.82
CA GLN A 117 -3.87 28.72 2.38
C GLN A 117 -4.23 30.11 1.82
N SER A 118 -5.15 30.82 2.47
CA SER A 118 -5.58 32.17 2.06
C SER A 118 -4.46 33.21 2.17
N PHE A 119 -3.43 32.99 2.99
CA PHE A 119 -2.22 33.82 2.98
C PHE A 119 -1.44 33.68 1.65
N ARG A 120 -1.22 32.46 1.17
CA ARG A 120 -0.58 32.22 -0.13
C ARG A 120 -1.39 32.81 -1.29
N GLU A 121 -2.73 32.74 -1.21
CA GLU A 121 -3.60 33.30 -2.26
C GLU A 121 -3.56 34.82 -2.33
N ARG A 122 -3.50 35.51 -1.19
CA ARG A 122 -3.34 36.97 -1.13
C ARG A 122 -1.96 37.43 -1.62
N ASN A 123 -0.95 36.56 -1.55
CA ASN A 123 0.44 36.85 -1.92
C ASN A 123 0.88 36.21 -3.27
N ARG A 124 -0.06 36.02 -4.21
CA ARG A 124 0.20 35.44 -5.55
C ARG A 124 1.27 36.17 -6.39
N GLY A 125 1.60 37.43 -6.05
CA GLY A 125 2.66 38.22 -6.70
C GLY A 125 4.05 38.14 -6.05
N SER A 126 4.24 37.40 -4.94
CA SER A 126 5.53 37.32 -4.25
C SER A 126 6.59 36.58 -5.09
N SER A 127 7.82 37.07 -5.12
CA SER A 127 8.98 36.37 -5.70
C SER A 127 9.27 35.04 -4.99
N LEU A 128 8.77 34.86 -3.77
CA LEU A 128 8.90 33.65 -2.96
C LEU A 128 7.70 32.70 -3.10
N PHE A 129 6.79 32.91 -4.06
CA PHE A 129 5.53 32.15 -4.22
C PHE A 129 5.68 30.61 -4.32
N ASN A 130 6.83 30.09 -4.77
CA ASN A 130 7.12 28.65 -4.71
C ASN A 130 7.24 28.13 -3.25
N HIS A 131 7.78 28.92 -2.32
CA HIS A 131 7.82 28.61 -0.89
C HIS A 131 6.40 28.63 -0.30
N LEU A 132 5.64 29.70 -0.57
CA LEU A 132 4.26 29.84 -0.09
C LEU A 132 3.37 28.71 -0.61
N SER A 133 3.58 28.27 -1.86
CA SER A 133 2.87 27.13 -2.45
C SER A 133 3.29 25.79 -1.85
N ALA A 134 4.59 25.58 -1.57
CA ALA A 134 5.03 24.38 -0.85
C ALA A 134 4.33 24.24 0.51
N VAL A 135 4.06 25.35 1.18
CA VAL A 135 3.31 25.38 2.44
C VAL A 135 1.80 25.22 2.23
N SER A 136 1.16 26.00 1.34
CA SER A 136 -0.31 25.97 1.19
C SER A 136 -0.86 24.65 0.67
N GLU A 137 -0.14 23.97 -0.21
CA GLU A 137 -0.58 22.71 -0.81
C GLU A 137 -0.24 21.48 0.07
N SER A 138 0.46 21.65 1.20
CA SER A 138 0.82 20.55 2.12
C SER A 138 0.36 20.73 3.57
N ILE A 139 0.03 21.95 4.00
CA ILE A 139 -0.53 22.20 5.34
C ILE A 139 -1.80 21.41 5.69
N PRO A 140 -2.66 20.94 4.75
CA PRO A 140 -3.76 20.01 5.09
C PRO A 140 -3.29 18.72 5.77
N ALA A 141 -2.00 18.37 5.72
CA ALA A 141 -1.40 17.30 6.52
C ALA A 141 -1.78 17.35 8.01
N LEU A 142 -1.97 18.54 8.59
CA LEU A 142 -2.43 18.68 9.99
C LEU A 142 -3.80 18.04 10.24
N GLY A 143 -4.62 17.87 9.21
CA GLY A 143 -5.90 17.15 9.25
C GLY A 143 -5.77 15.63 9.46
N TRP A 144 -4.56 15.07 9.56
CA TRP A 144 -4.36 13.62 9.80
C TRP A 144 -5.08 13.11 11.05
N VAL A 145 -5.31 13.98 12.05
CA VAL A 145 -6.05 13.65 13.29
C VAL A 145 -7.51 13.25 13.04
N ALA A 146 -8.07 13.58 11.87
CA ALA A 146 -9.40 13.15 11.41
C ALA A 146 -9.35 11.96 10.43
N VAL A 147 -8.17 11.40 10.15
CA VAL A 147 -7.98 10.33 9.15
C VAL A 147 -7.90 8.97 9.83
N SER A 148 -9.02 8.27 9.87
CA SER A 148 -9.09 6.87 10.27
C SER A 148 -8.30 5.95 9.33
N GLN A 149 -7.81 4.84 9.87
CA GLN A 149 -7.10 3.75 9.18
C GLN A 149 -5.72 4.08 8.57
N LYS A 150 -5.53 5.25 7.93
CA LYS A 150 -4.30 5.56 7.15
C LYS A 150 -3.78 7.02 7.29
N PRO A 151 -3.60 7.56 8.52
CA PRO A 151 -3.08 8.92 8.71
C PRO A 151 -1.64 9.09 8.21
N GLY A 152 -0.78 8.09 8.37
CA GLY A 152 0.63 8.13 7.90
C GLY A 152 0.74 8.32 6.37
N PRO A 153 0.12 7.45 5.56
CA PRO A 153 0.04 7.64 4.10
C PRO A 153 -0.56 8.98 3.67
N TYR A 154 -1.57 9.49 4.38
CA TYR A 154 -2.15 10.81 4.10
C TYR A 154 -1.12 11.95 4.25
N VAL A 155 -0.36 11.99 5.35
CA VAL A 155 0.71 12.98 5.53
C VAL A 155 1.81 12.82 4.47
N LYS A 156 2.08 11.59 3.99
CA LYS A 156 3.01 11.36 2.88
C LYS A 156 2.54 12.04 1.59
N GLU A 157 1.27 11.87 1.20
CA GLU A 157 0.73 12.48 -0.03
C GLU A 157 0.83 14.01 0.01
N MET A 158 0.60 14.62 1.18
CA MET A 158 0.79 16.06 1.39
C MET A 158 2.28 16.47 1.32
N ASN A 159 3.20 15.64 1.80
CA ASN A 159 4.64 15.88 1.67
C ASN A 159 5.14 15.72 0.22
N ASP A 160 4.55 14.82 -0.55
CA ASP A 160 4.82 14.69 -1.99
C ASP A 160 4.34 15.96 -2.74
N ALA A 161 3.23 16.58 -2.30
CA ALA A 161 2.78 17.89 -2.80
C ALA A 161 3.75 19.04 -2.40
N ALA A 162 4.25 19.08 -1.16
CA ALA A 162 5.32 20.01 -0.76
C ALA A 162 6.58 19.83 -1.64
N THR A 163 6.94 18.57 -1.93
CA THR A 163 8.11 18.20 -2.72
C THR A 163 8.05 18.76 -4.15
N PHE A 164 6.86 18.82 -4.77
CA PHE A 164 6.68 19.40 -6.10
C PHE A 164 7.08 20.89 -6.18
N TYR A 165 6.75 21.69 -5.17
CA TYR A 165 7.08 23.12 -5.13
C TYR A 165 8.47 23.41 -4.56
N THR A 166 8.90 22.67 -3.54
CA THR A 166 10.27 22.79 -3.01
C THR A 166 11.33 22.38 -4.03
N ASN A 167 11.06 21.42 -4.93
CA ASN A 167 11.94 21.14 -6.07
C ASN A 167 12.14 22.35 -7.00
N ARG A 168 11.17 23.26 -7.10
CA ARG A 168 11.32 24.53 -7.82
C ARG A 168 12.21 25.50 -7.04
N VAL A 169 11.98 25.63 -5.72
CA VAL A 169 12.89 26.39 -4.83
C VAL A 169 14.34 25.88 -4.94
N LEU A 170 14.56 24.57 -4.95
CA LEU A 170 15.90 24.00 -5.17
C LEU A 170 16.43 24.35 -6.56
N LYS A 171 15.64 24.21 -7.64
CA LYS A 171 16.06 24.60 -8.98
C LYS A 171 16.52 26.06 -9.05
N ASP A 172 15.75 26.96 -8.44
CA ASP A 172 15.93 28.40 -8.54
C ASP A 172 17.05 28.92 -7.61
N TYR A 173 17.30 28.26 -6.46
CA TYR A 173 18.20 28.76 -5.41
C TYR A 173 19.43 27.89 -5.06
N LYS A 174 19.54 26.62 -5.53
CA LYS A 174 20.62 25.69 -5.09
C LYS A 174 22.06 26.15 -5.32
N GLU A 175 22.28 27.04 -6.27
CA GLU A 175 23.62 27.56 -6.64
C GLU A 175 23.82 29.04 -6.26
N THR A 176 22.76 29.71 -5.77
CA THR A 176 22.74 31.16 -5.54
C THR A 176 22.59 31.51 -4.07
N ASP A 177 21.69 30.85 -3.33
CA ASP A 177 21.51 31.09 -1.90
C ASP A 177 21.10 29.81 -1.14
N ARG A 178 22.05 29.35 -0.32
CA ARG A 178 21.93 28.15 0.51
C ARG A 178 20.81 28.24 1.56
N ARG A 179 20.39 29.44 2.01
CA ARG A 179 19.30 29.60 3.00
C ARG A 179 18.02 28.91 2.53
N HIS A 180 17.72 28.99 1.23
CA HIS A 180 16.56 28.36 0.62
C HIS A 180 16.69 26.83 0.52
N VAL A 181 17.91 26.31 0.33
CA VAL A 181 18.19 24.86 0.31
C VAL A 181 18.01 24.25 1.71
N ASP A 182 18.57 24.90 2.72
CA ASP A 182 18.45 24.44 4.11
C ASP A 182 17.02 24.66 4.64
N TRP A 183 16.32 25.73 4.21
CA TRP A 183 14.86 25.89 4.40
C TRP A 183 14.07 24.70 3.83
N VAL A 184 14.28 24.33 2.56
CA VAL A 184 13.60 23.18 1.93
C VAL A 184 13.83 21.90 2.75
N ARG A 185 15.06 21.62 3.17
CA ARG A 185 15.36 20.43 3.99
C ARG A 185 14.60 20.46 5.31
N SER A 186 14.63 21.59 6.02
CA SER A 186 13.92 21.73 7.29
C SER A 186 12.41 21.59 7.14
N TYR A 187 11.79 22.18 6.11
CA TYR A 187 10.34 22.05 5.91
C TYR A 187 9.89 20.61 5.61
N LEU A 188 10.57 19.91 4.70
CA LEU A 188 10.26 18.51 4.39
C LEU A 188 10.56 17.55 5.56
N SER A 189 11.47 17.92 6.47
CA SER A 189 11.74 17.12 7.67
C SER A 189 10.55 17.11 8.64
N ILE A 190 9.79 18.21 8.78
CA ILE A 190 8.58 18.26 9.62
C ILE A 190 7.61 17.14 9.23
N TRP A 191 7.33 16.98 7.94
CA TRP A 191 6.38 15.96 7.46
C TRP A 191 6.95 14.54 7.47
N THR A 192 8.28 14.39 7.41
CA THR A 192 8.97 13.09 7.53
C THR A 192 8.95 12.59 8.97
N ASP A 193 9.16 13.49 9.92
CA ASP A 193 9.12 13.20 11.35
C ASP A 193 7.66 13.05 11.84
N MET A 194 6.73 13.84 11.30
CA MET A 194 5.28 13.67 11.54
C MET A 194 4.78 12.29 11.11
N GLN A 195 5.19 11.79 9.94
CA GLN A 195 4.89 10.40 9.52
C GLN A 195 5.47 9.36 10.48
N SER A 196 6.59 9.66 11.13
CA SER A 196 7.28 8.76 12.06
C SER A 196 6.61 8.75 13.44
N PHE A 197 6.26 9.94 13.95
CA PHE A 197 5.40 10.13 15.12
C PHE A 197 4.05 9.40 14.97
N ILE A 198 3.34 9.61 13.86
CA ILE A 198 2.07 8.94 13.58
C ILE A 198 2.26 7.41 13.53
N ARG A 199 3.33 6.92 12.92
CA ARG A 199 3.63 5.47 12.86
C ARG A 199 3.93 4.85 14.23
N GLN A 200 4.42 5.64 15.20
CA GLN A 200 4.77 5.20 16.55
C GLN A 200 3.60 5.28 17.54
N HIS A 201 2.74 6.31 17.44
CA HIS A 201 1.70 6.57 18.45
C HIS A 201 0.25 6.48 17.91
N HIS A 202 0.04 6.58 16.59
CA HIS A 202 -1.27 6.81 15.97
C HIS A 202 -1.44 6.04 14.63
N THR A 203 -0.94 4.81 14.58
CA THR A 203 -0.71 4.06 13.33
C THR A 203 -1.98 3.85 12.49
N THR A 204 -3.13 3.63 13.14
CA THR A 204 -4.43 3.36 12.50
C THR A 204 -5.43 4.52 12.63
N GLY A 205 -4.97 5.70 13.04
CA GLY A 205 -5.81 6.84 13.39
C GLY A 205 -5.33 7.50 14.70
N LEU A 206 -5.92 8.64 15.03
CA LEU A 206 -5.77 9.26 16.35
C LEU A 206 -6.14 8.26 17.46
N VAL A 207 -5.40 8.31 18.58
CA VAL A 207 -5.64 7.46 19.75
C VAL A 207 -6.10 8.36 20.89
N TRP A 208 -7.36 8.22 21.28
CA TRP A 208 -7.97 8.84 22.44
C TRP A 208 -7.65 8.06 23.72
N SER A 209 -7.79 8.71 24.87
CA SER A 209 -7.75 8.01 26.15
C SER A 209 -8.92 7.03 26.31
N LYS A 210 -8.68 5.93 27.00
CA LYS A 210 -9.71 4.94 27.39
C LYS A 210 -10.36 5.27 28.75
N SER A 211 -9.93 6.36 29.38
CA SER A 211 -10.31 6.77 30.73
C SER A 211 -10.23 8.29 30.89
N GLY A 212 -11.07 8.84 31.78
CA GLY A 212 -11.26 10.29 31.89
C GLY A 212 -12.58 10.74 31.27
N PRO A 213 -12.90 12.05 31.33
CA PRO A 213 -14.12 12.59 30.75
C PRO A 213 -14.15 12.48 29.21
N ILE A 214 -15.34 12.57 28.64
CA ILE A 214 -15.51 12.78 27.19
C ILE A 214 -14.97 14.17 26.84
N ALA A 215 -14.31 14.31 25.68
CA ALA A 215 -13.77 15.60 25.27
C ALA A 215 -14.87 16.67 25.11
N PRO A 216 -14.63 17.92 25.54
CA PRO A 216 -15.57 19.01 25.29
C PRO A 216 -15.68 19.30 23.78
N ALA A 217 -16.80 19.84 23.32
CA ALA A 217 -16.97 20.29 21.93
C ALA A 217 -16.08 21.48 21.54
N SER A 218 -15.39 22.12 22.49
CA SER A 218 -14.48 23.24 22.27
C SER A 218 -13.10 22.98 22.87
N LEU A 219 -12.07 23.20 22.06
CA LEU A 219 -10.65 22.99 22.36
C LEU A 219 -10.10 23.91 23.48
N PHE A 220 -10.86 24.95 23.85
CA PHE A 220 -10.41 26.03 24.75
C PHE A 220 -11.37 26.31 25.91
N ASP A 221 -12.35 25.43 26.16
CA ASP A 221 -13.28 25.62 27.27
C ASP A 221 -12.65 25.29 28.63
N SER A 222 -13.16 25.89 29.70
CA SER A 222 -12.61 25.78 31.06
C SER A 222 -13.55 24.99 31.99
N PRO A 223 -13.03 24.14 32.89
CA PRO A 223 -13.88 23.28 33.72
C PRO A 223 -14.70 24.08 34.73
N PRO A 224 -16.01 23.77 34.92
CA PRO A 224 -16.82 24.39 35.96
C PRO A 224 -16.37 23.95 37.36
N ALA A 225 -16.55 24.84 38.34
CA ALA A 225 -16.19 24.61 39.73
C ALA A 225 -17.05 23.50 40.40
N PRO A 226 -16.54 22.78 41.41
CA PRO A 226 -17.23 21.63 42.00
C PRO A 226 -18.47 22.04 42.81
N SER A 227 -19.63 21.49 42.44
CA SER A 227 -20.93 21.74 43.08
C SER A 227 -21.16 20.90 44.34
N ALA A 228 -21.81 21.52 45.33
CA ALA A 228 -22.33 20.85 46.53
C ALA A 228 -23.61 20.02 46.21
N PRO A 229 -24.02 19.04 47.05
CA PRO A 229 -25.02 18.03 46.69
C PRO A 229 -26.47 18.55 46.63
N CYS A 230 -27.27 17.94 45.74
CA CYS A 230 -28.64 18.35 45.43
C CYS A 230 -29.73 17.67 46.30
N PRO A 231 -30.89 18.33 46.53
CA PRO A 231 -32.09 17.74 47.12
C PRO A 231 -32.97 16.96 46.11
N PRO A 232 -33.94 16.14 46.56
CA PRO A 232 -34.72 15.20 45.71
C PRO A 232 -35.87 15.84 44.89
N PRO A 233 -36.39 15.15 43.85
CA PRO A 233 -37.27 15.75 42.82
C PRO A 233 -38.79 15.67 43.09
N PRO A 234 -39.62 16.57 42.52
CA PRO A 234 -41.09 16.48 42.47
C PRO A 234 -41.64 15.67 41.26
N PRO A 235 -42.93 15.27 41.27
CA PRO A 235 -43.58 14.46 40.22
C PRO A 235 -44.14 15.26 39.01
N PRO A 236 -44.47 14.61 37.88
CA PRO A 236 -44.80 15.27 36.62
C PRO A 236 -46.31 15.58 36.40
N PRO A 237 -46.66 16.66 35.68
CA PRO A 237 -48.01 16.92 35.16
C PRO A 237 -48.19 16.48 33.68
N PRO A 238 -49.44 16.32 33.18
CA PRO A 238 -49.75 15.88 31.81
C PRO A 238 -49.80 17.03 30.77
N GLY A 239 -49.71 16.70 29.48
CA GLY A 239 -49.65 17.67 28.37
C GLY A 239 -50.99 17.91 27.60
N PRO A 240 -51.06 18.96 26.75
CA PRO A 240 -52.23 19.26 25.90
C PRO A 240 -51.94 19.23 24.36
N PRO A 241 -53.00 19.22 23.51
CA PRO A 241 -52.93 19.43 22.06
C PRO A 241 -53.38 20.89 21.68
N PRO A 242 -53.82 21.27 20.46
CA PRO A 242 -52.92 22.02 19.56
C PRO A 242 -53.51 23.25 18.80
N VAL A 243 -52.65 23.94 18.04
CA VAL A 243 -52.93 24.93 16.94
C VAL A 243 -53.45 26.32 17.34
N PHE A 244 -52.71 27.39 16.98
CA PHE A 244 -53.10 28.43 15.99
C PHE A 244 -51.92 29.41 15.70
N THR A 245 -52.12 30.34 14.76
CA THR A 245 -51.16 31.29 14.17
C THR A 245 -51.19 32.67 14.90
N ASP A 246 -50.48 33.77 14.58
CA ASP A 246 -49.82 34.28 13.35
C ASP A 246 -48.71 35.34 13.67
N ASP A 247 -47.90 35.67 12.65
CA ASP A 247 -47.20 36.95 12.32
C ASP A 247 -45.90 37.49 12.99
N ASP A 248 -45.23 38.34 12.20
CA ASP A 248 -43.85 38.89 12.17
C ASP A 248 -43.13 39.47 13.42
N SER A 249 -41.80 39.30 13.43
CA SER A 249 -40.77 40.36 13.66
C SER A 249 -39.33 39.87 13.42
N GLU A 250 -38.58 40.47 12.49
CA GLU A 250 -37.12 40.24 12.34
C GLU A 250 -36.29 40.87 13.48
N PRO A 251 -35.08 40.36 13.74
CA PRO A 251 -33.92 41.13 13.30
C PRO A 251 -32.80 40.33 12.59
N GLN A 252 -32.17 41.02 11.64
CA GLN A 252 -31.08 40.60 10.74
C GLN A 252 -29.79 40.14 11.45
N ALA A 253 -29.21 39.01 11.00
CA ALA A 253 -27.87 38.53 11.40
C ALA A 253 -27.14 37.76 10.25
N ASP A 254 -25.81 37.61 10.36
CA ASP A 254 -24.89 37.36 9.23
C ASP A 254 -25.07 36.05 8.42
N SER A 255 -25.00 36.18 7.09
CA SER A 255 -25.11 35.09 6.11
C SER A 255 -23.86 34.20 5.96
N ALA A 256 -22.80 34.46 6.74
CA ALA A 256 -21.56 33.69 6.68
C ALA A 256 -21.66 32.32 7.37
N ALA A 257 -22.38 32.22 8.50
CA ALA A 257 -22.43 31.01 9.33
C ALA A 257 -23.10 29.82 8.62
N ALA A 258 -24.13 30.08 7.81
CA ALA A 258 -24.91 29.04 7.12
C ALA A 258 -24.11 28.21 6.10
N GLN A 259 -23.01 28.75 5.56
CA GLN A 259 -22.25 28.08 4.50
C GLN A 259 -21.34 26.97 5.02
N HIS A 260 -20.77 27.11 6.23
CA HIS A 260 -19.85 26.10 6.78
C HIS A 260 -20.57 24.81 7.23
N SER A 261 -21.76 24.93 7.84
CA SER A 261 -22.56 23.74 8.21
C SER A 261 -23.04 22.97 6.98
N ALA A 262 -23.36 23.67 5.87
CA ALA A 262 -23.76 23.04 4.61
C ALA A 262 -22.63 22.19 3.99
N LEU A 263 -21.38 22.65 4.03
CA LEU A 263 -20.20 21.94 3.50
C LEU A 263 -19.99 20.57 4.15
N PHE A 264 -20.00 20.50 5.49
CA PHE A 264 -19.82 19.23 6.20
C PHE A 264 -21.07 18.34 6.19
N ALA A 265 -22.28 18.91 6.11
CA ALA A 265 -23.50 18.14 5.87
C ALA A 265 -23.50 17.48 4.48
N GLN A 266 -23.03 18.17 3.43
CA GLN A 266 -22.93 17.61 2.08
C GLN A 266 -21.88 16.50 1.96
N LEU A 267 -20.77 16.59 2.71
CA LEU A 267 -19.71 15.58 2.70
C LEU A 267 -20.16 14.21 3.26
N ASN A 268 -21.17 14.17 4.14
CA ASN A 268 -21.61 12.94 4.83
C ASN A 268 -22.90 12.30 4.27
N GLN A 269 -23.50 12.81 3.18
CA GLN A 269 -24.82 12.34 2.69
C GLN A 269 -24.81 11.23 1.60
N GLY A 270 -23.64 10.80 1.12
CA GLY A 270 -23.54 9.66 0.20
C GLY A 270 -24.32 9.86 -1.12
N MET A 271 -25.15 8.88 -1.48
CA MET A 271 -25.80 8.82 -2.81
C MET A 271 -27.06 9.69 -2.98
N ASP A 272 -27.58 10.34 -1.92
CA ASP A 272 -28.90 10.97 -1.96
C ASP A 272 -28.91 12.45 -2.42
N ILE A 273 -27.73 12.98 -2.79
CA ILE A 273 -27.50 14.40 -3.11
C ILE A 273 -28.27 14.92 -4.34
N THR A 274 -28.86 14.04 -5.15
CA THR A 274 -29.62 14.38 -6.37
C THR A 274 -31.03 14.94 -6.09
N LYS A 275 -31.54 14.83 -4.86
CA LYS A 275 -32.88 15.30 -4.48
C LYS A 275 -33.01 16.82 -4.29
N GLY A 276 -31.89 17.56 -4.18
CA GLY A 276 -31.87 18.97 -3.75
C GLY A 276 -31.83 20.04 -4.84
N LEU A 277 -31.83 19.70 -6.13
CA LEU A 277 -31.67 20.69 -7.21
C LEU A 277 -33.00 21.34 -7.62
N LYS A 278 -32.98 22.68 -7.76
CA LYS A 278 -34.15 23.51 -8.09
C LYS A 278 -34.74 23.13 -9.45
N HIS A 279 -36.02 22.75 -9.49
CA HIS A 279 -36.68 22.32 -10.71
C HIS A 279 -36.90 23.50 -11.68
N VAL A 280 -36.18 23.49 -12.81
CA VAL A 280 -36.38 24.43 -13.93
C VAL A 280 -37.83 24.29 -14.44
N SER A 281 -38.55 25.41 -14.62
CA SER A 281 -39.90 25.35 -15.19
C SER A 281 -39.88 24.85 -16.63
N ASP A 282 -40.99 24.33 -17.12
CA ASP A 282 -41.01 23.67 -18.44
C ASP A 282 -40.82 24.66 -19.60
N ASP A 283 -41.11 25.93 -19.39
CA ASP A 283 -41.00 27.03 -20.35
C ASP A 283 -39.54 27.32 -20.75
N GLN A 284 -38.60 27.06 -19.84
CA GLN A 284 -37.16 27.24 -20.06
C GLN A 284 -36.49 26.00 -20.67
N LYS A 285 -37.23 24.91 -20.90
CA LYS A 285 -36.70 23.67 -21.49
C LYS A 285 -36.90 23.71 -23.01
N THR A 286 -35.80 23.78 -23.76
CA THR A 286 -35.78 23.90 -25.24
C THR A 286 -36.45 22.76 -26.01
N HIS A 287 -36.90 21.69 -25.33
CA HIS A 287 -37.69 20.60 -25.91
C HIS A 287 -39.22 20.72 -25.67
N LYS A 288 -39.70 21.76 -24.96
CA LYS A 288 -41.12 21.97 -24.64
C LYS A 288 -41.75 23.23 -25.23
N ASN A 289 -40.96 24.19 -25.71
CA ASN A 289 -41.46 25.39 -26.37
C ASN A 289 -41.60 25.16 -27.89
N PRO A 290 -42.82 25.17 -28.49
CA PRO A 290 -43.02 24.77 -29.90
C PRO A 290 -42.36 25.69 -30.94
N ASN A 291 -42.05 26.93 -30.59
CA ASN A 291 -41.74 27.99 -31.56
C ASN A 291 -40.30 27.98 -32.11
N ILE A 292 -39.43 27.05 -31.68
CA ILE A 292 -37.99 27.05 -32.01
C ILE A 292 -37.54 25.73 -32.67
N ARG A 293 -38.43 25.03 -33.38
CA ARG A 293 -38.07 23.77 -34.09
C ARG A 293 -38.80 23.55 -35.42
N SER A 294 -38.67 24.50 -36.34
CA SER A 294 -39.01 24.32 -37.74
C SER A 294 -37.83 23.74 -38.54
N GLN A 295 -38.09 22.70 -39.34
CA GLN A 295 -37.19 22.11 -40.36
C GLN A 295 -35.94 21.38 -39.80
N THR A 296 -35.55 20.16 -40.22
CA THR A 296 -36.13 19.16 -41.16
C THR A 296 -35.93 17.75 -40.58
N ALA A 297 -36.69 16.74 -41.02
CA ALA A 297 -36.72 15.39 -40.44
C ALA A 297 -36.36 14.26 -41.43
N VAL A 298 -35.82 13.16 -40.89
CA VAL A 298 -35.88 11.79 -41.44
C VAL A 298 -35.70 10.76 -40.29
N ALA A 299 -36.05 9.49 -40.51
CA ALA A 299 -36.01 8.40 -39.53
C ALA A 299 -35.56 7.08 -40.23
N SER A 300 -35.33 5.92 -39.59
CA SER A 300 -35.81 5.33 -38.31
C SER A 300 -34.79 4.22 -37.85
N ASN A 301 -35.02 3.18 -37.03
CA ASN A 301 -36.22 2.51 -36.47
C ASN A 301 -35.83 1.59 -35.27
N LYS A 302 -36.81 1.29 -34.38
CA LYS A 302 -36.89 0.12 -33.46
C LYS A 302 -35.86 -0.06 -32.32
N SER A 303 -36.18 -1.01 -31.45
CA SER A 303 -35.75 -1.11 -30.05
C SER A 303 -35.64 -2.55 -29.54
N LYS A 304 -34.90 -2.77 -28.44
CA LYS A 304 -35.04 -3.95 -27.54
C LYS A 304 -34.52 -3.67 -26.12
N LYS A 305 -35.18 -4.29 -25.14
CA LYS A 305 -34.81 -4.42 -23.71
C LYS A 305 -34.58 -5.92 -23.43
N ALA A 306 -33.91 -6.39 -22.37
CA ALA A 306 -32.98 -5.81 -21.39
C ALA A 306 -32.29 -6.97 -20.65
N GLY A 307 -31.24 -6.70 -19.85
CA GLY A 307 -30.63 -7.65 -18.91
C GLY A 307 -29.76 -6.91 -17.88
N PRO A 308 -29.73 -7.32 -16.60
CA PRO A 308 -29.05 -6.57 -15.55
C PRO A 308 -27.54 -6.84 -15.54
N GLY A 309 -26.73 -5.77 -15.50
CA GLY A 309 -25.28 -5.83 -15.34
C GLY A 309 -24.83 -5.22 -14.00
N ASN A 310 -23.64 -5.61 -13.54
CA ASN A 310 -23.01 -5.05 -12.33
C ASN A 310 -22.88 -3.51 -12.43
N SER A 311 -23.16 -2.82 -11.33
CA SER A 311 -23.07 -1.36 -11.23
C SER A 311 -21.62 -0.87 -11.31
N PRO A 312 -21.26 -0.01 -12.29
CA PRO A 312 -19.91 0.53 -12.39
C PRO A 312 -19.65 1.66 -11.38
N ARG A 313 -18.39 1.77 -10.95
CA ARG A 313 -17.88 2.82 -10.06
C ARG A 313 -18.02 4.22 -10.70
N PRO A 314 -18.25 5.30 -9.94
CA PRO A 314 -18.43 6.65 -10.51
C PRO A 314 -17.25 7.09 -11.39
N ALA A 315 -17.57 7.68 -12.54
CA ALA A 315 -16.57 8.20 -13.48
C ALA A 315 -16.03 9.55 -13.00
N ALA A 316 -14.72 9.77 -13.16
CA ALA A 316 -14.09 11.07 -12.89
C ALA A 316 -14.60 12.14 -13.87
N GLN A 317 -14.59 13.41 -13.43
CA GLN A 317 -14.95 14.54 -14.27
C GLN A 317 -14.02 14.63 -15.49
N LYS A 318 -14.60 14.58 -16.69
CA LYS A 318 -13.85 14.59 -17.95
C LYS A 318 -13.68 16.03 -18.44
N LYS A 319 -12.44 16.43 -18.67
CA LYS A 319 -12.12 17.67 -19.40
C LYS A 319 -12.63 17.55 -20.85
N PRO A 320 -12.95 18.66 -21.53
CA PRO A 320 -13.38 18.60 -22.92
C PRO A 320 -12.30 17.97 -23.82
N PRO A 321 -12.71 17.24 -24.87
CA PRO A 321 -11.78 16.71 -25.87
C PRO A 321 -11.15 17.86 -26.67
N LEU A 322 -9.85 17.76 -26.95
CA LEU A 322 -9.06 18.84 -27.56
C LEU A 322 -8.12 18.28 -28.62
N LEU A 323 -8.26 18.72 -29.88
CA LEU A 323 -7.26 18.53 -30.94
C LEU A 323 -6.91 19.91 -31.51
N GLU A 324 -5.72 20.41 -31.18
CA GLU A 324 -5.21 21.70 -31.69
C GLU A 324 -3.69 21.76 -31.74
N LEU A 325 -3.13 22.68 -32.54
CA LEU A 325 -1.70 22.97 -32.60
C LEU A 325 -1.37 24.17 -31.72
N GLU A 326 -0.89 23.90 -30.50
CA GLU A 326 -0.40 24.94 -29.59
C GLU A 326 1.05 25.32 -29.95
N GLY A 327 1.20 26.22 -30.91
CA GLY A 327 2.46 26.82 -31.36
C GLY A 327 3.38 25.88 -32.15
N LYS A 328 3.91 24.84 -31.49
CA LYS A 328 4.66 23.72 -32.11
C LYS A 328 4.23 22.35 -31.56
N LYS A 329 3.29 22.33 -30.62
CA LYS A 329 2.84 21.12 -29.92
C LYS A 329 1.42 20.80 -30.35
N TRP A 330 1.25 19.74 -31.13
CA TRP A 330 -0.07 19.15 -31.34
C TRP A 330 -0.54 18.52 -30.03
N ARG A 331 -1.68 18.96 -29.50
CA ARG A 331 -2.31 18.42 -28.30
C ARG A 331 -3.53 17.62 -28.70
N VAL A 332 -3.57 16.35 -28.30
CA VAL A 332 -4.68 15.41 -28.55
C VAL A 332 -5.13 14.87 -27.20
N GLU A 333 -6.06 15.55 -26.56
CA GLU A 333 -6.36 15.34 -25.14
C GLU A 333 -7.82 14.94 -24.89
N ASN A 334 -8.04 14.07 -23.90
CA ASN A 334 -9.34 13.69 -23.34
C ASN A 334 -10.35 13.06 -24.34
N PHE A 335 -9.91 12.55 -25.49
CA PHE A 335 -10.79 11.86 -26.43
C PHE A 335 -11.18 10.46 -25.98
N GLU A 336 -12.48 10.16 -26.02
CA GLU A 336 -13.01 8.82 -25.75
C GLU A 336 -13.76 8.25 -26.94
N GLN A 337 -13.59 6.94 -27.19
CA GLN A 337 -14.34 6.18 -28.20
C GLN A 337 -14.23 6.77 -29.63
N LYS A 338 -13.16 7.51 -29.91
CA LYS A 338 -12.97 8.25 -31.17
C LYS A 338 -11.81 7.67 -31.98
N HIS A 339 -12.09 7.21 -33.19
CA HIS A 339 -11.16 6.43 -34.01
C HIS A 339 -10.77 7.11 -35.35
N ASP A 340 -11.33 8.29 -35.61
CA ASP A 340 -11.14 9.15 -36.79
C ASP A 340 -10.21 10.36 -36.52
N LEU A 341 -9.37 10.30 -35.48
CA LEU A 341 -8.41 11.38 -35.19
C LEU A 341 -7.24 11.30 -36.16
N VAL A 342 -7.12 12.29 -37.05
CA VAL A 342 -6.01 12.41 -38.00
C VAL A 342 -5.30 13.74 -37.79
N ILE A 343 -3.96 13.70 -37.82
CA ILE A 343 -3.10 14.88 -38.00
C ILE A 343 -2.34 14.67 -39.31
N ASP A 344 -2.52 15.60 -40.26
CA ASP A 344 -1.96 15.56 -41.61
C ASP A 344 -0.96 16.71 -41.87
N ASP A 345 -1.24 17.91 -41.37
CA ASP A 345 -0.31 19.05 -41.41
C ASP A 345 0.81 18.93 -40.33
N THR A 346 1.81 18.09 -40.59
CA THR A 346 2.98 17.91 -39.71
C THR A 346 4.27 18.53 -40.25
N GLU A 347 4.99 19.23 -39.37
CA GLU A 347 6.33 19.74 -39.67
C GLU A 347 7.41 19.03 -38.84
N LEU A 348 8.61 18.92 -39.42
CA LEU A 348 9.83 18.34 -38.79
C LEU A 348 10.18 18.88 -37.39
N LYS A 349 9.70 20.08 -37.04
CA LYS A 349 9.98 20.79 -35.78
C LYS A 349 8.88 20.63 -34.72
N GLN A 350 7.78 19.95 -35.04
CA GLN A 350 6.60 19.79 -34.20
C GLN A 350 6.66 18.52 -33.35
N VAL A 351 5.92 18.53 -32.24
CA VAL A 351 5.78 17.40 -31.30
C VAL A 351 4.31 17.08 -31.12
N VAL A 352 3.92 15.80 -31.17
CA VAL A 352 2.56 15.35 -30.85
C VAL A 352 2.49 14.88 -29.40
N TYR A 353 1.45 15.29 -28.69
CA TYR A 353 1.20 14.96 -27.29
C TYR A 353 -0.22 14.44 -27.10
N VAL A 354 -0.36 13.13 -26.89
CA VAL A 354 -1.64 12.44 -26.70
C VAL A 354 -1.85 12.18 -25.22
N PHE A 355 -2.86 12.79 -24.60
CA PHE A 355 -3.05 12.74 -23.15
C PHE A 355 -4.45 12.31 -22.72
N SER A 356 -4.52 11.33 -21.81
CA SER A 356 -5.77 10.87 -21.18
C SER A 356 -6.85 10.40 -22.18
N CYS A 357 -6.46 9.99 -23.38
CA CYS A 357 -7.35 9.43 -24.39
C CYS A 357 -7.67 7.96 -24.08
N ASN A 358 -8.92 7.53 -24.31
CA ASN A 358 -9.45 6.25 -23.84
C ASN A 358 -10.29 5.53 -24.91
N ASN A 359 -9.88 4.33 -25.31
CA ASN A 359 -10.51 3.55 -26.39
C ASN A 359 -10.60 4.36 -27.69
N SER A 360 -9.48 4.90 -28.15
CA SER A 360 -9.41 5.86 -29.26
C SER A 360 -8.28 5.49 -30.22
N THR A 361 -8.35 5.95 -31.48
CA THR A 361 -7.29 5.76 -32.49
C THR A 361 -6.87 7.10 -33.06
N VAL A 362 -5.55 7.33 -33.12
CA VAL A 362 -4.92 8.52 -33.69
C VAL A 362 -4.01 8.10 -34.85
N GLN A 363 -4.11 8.79 -35.99
CA GLN A 363 -3.20 8.67 -37.13
C GLN A 363 -2.41 9.96 -37.30
N VAL A 364 -1.08 9.86 -37.41
CA VAL A 364 -0.19 11.02 -37.65
C VAL A 364 0.63 10.80 -38.92
N LYS A 365 0.31 11.56 -39.96
CA LYS A 365 0.93 11.46 -41.29
C LYS A 365 2.12 12.40 -41.41
N GLY A 366 3.00 12.17 -42.38
CA GLY A 366 4.17 13.00 -42.63
C GLY A 366 5.35 12.71 -41.67
N LYS A 367 6.07 13.76 -41.27
CA LYS A 367 7.36 13.63 -40.56
C LYS A 367 7.58 14.71 -39.50
N MET A 368 7.73 14.28 -38.25
CA MET A 368 7.74 15.12 -37.05
C MET A 368 8.96 14.87 -36.15
N ASN A 369 9.16 15.70 -35.13
CA ASN A 369 10.29 15.56 -34.20
C ASN A 369 10.09 14.39 -33.22
N SER A 370 8.98 14.35 -32.50
CA SER A 370 8.68 13.32 -31.49
C SER A 370 7.19 13.18 -31.22
N ILE A 371 6.80 12.04 -30.63
CA ILE A 371 5.44 11.80 -30.14
C ILE A 371 5.51 11.37 -28.67
N ILE A 372 4.59 11.85 -27.85
CA ILE A 372 4.47 11.49 -26.43
C ILE A 372 3.02 11.06 -26.17
N ILE A 373 2.85 9.89 -25.57
CA ILE A 373 1.58 9.35 -25.07
C ILE A 373 1.64 9.34 -23.54
N ASP A 374 0.71 9.98 -22.85
CA ASP A 374 0.63 9.96 -21.38
C ASP A 374 -0.80 9.68 -20.85
N ASN A 375 -0.91 8.84 -19.82
CA ASN A 375 -2.17 8.51 -19.12
C ASN A 375 -3.28 7.92 -20.02
N CYS A 376 -2.93 7.41 -21.20
CA CYS A 376 -3.86 6.89 -22.19
C CYS A 376 -4.23 5.41 -21.92
N LYS A 377 -5.39 4.98 -22.43
CA LYS A 377 -5.93 3.62 -22.22
C LYS A 377 -6.56 3.08 -23.49
N LYS A 378 -6.25 1.85 -23.93
CA LYS A 378 -6.79 1.29 -25.19
C LYS A 378 -6.60 2.25 -26.37
N LEU A 379 -5.38 2.78 -26.52
CA LEU A 379 -5.04 3.75 -27.56
C LEU A 379 -4.34 3.05 -28.72
N GLY A 380 -4.88 3.20 -29.93
CA GLY A 380 -4.14 2.96 -31.15
C GLY A 380 -3.44 4.25 -31.61
N LEU A 381 -2.14 4.19 -31.88
CA LEU A 381 -1.41 5.25 -32.57
C LEU A 381 -0.73 4.67 -33.82
N VAL A 382 -1.09 5.19 -34.99
CA VAL A 382 -0.45 4.88 -36.27
C VAL A 382 0.32 6.11 -36.73
N PHE A 383 1.60 5.98 -37.06
CA PHE A 383 2.39 7.13 -37.53
C PHE A 383 3.40 6.77 -38.62
N GLU A 384 3.74 7.76 -39.44
CA GLU A 384 4.69 7.59 -40.55
C GLU A 384 6.14 7.73 -40.10
N ASN A 385 6.63 8.96 -39.84
CA ASN A 385 8.07 9.17 -39.57
C ASN A 385 8.33 10.08 -38.35
N VAL A 386 9.15 9.59 -37.41
CA VAL A 386 9.61 10.33 -36.23
C VAL A 386 11.13 10.45 -36.25
N VAL A 387 11.64 11.68 -36.13
CA VAL A 387 13.09 11.97 -36.20
C VAL A 387 13.81 11.66 -34.88
N GLY A 388 13.16 11.93 -33.75
CA GLY A 388 13.68 11.76 -32.40
C GLY A 388 13.17 10.49 -31.71
N ILE A 389 12.10 10.61 -30.93
CA ILE A 389 11.63 9.54 -30.05
C ILE A 389 10.11 9.45 -30.01
N VAL A 390 9.59 8.24 -29.78
CA VAL A 390 8.21 8.03 -29.33
C VAL A 390 8.22 7.58 -27.88
N GLU A 391 7.58 8.34 -26.98
CA GLU A 391 7.51 8.04 -25.56
C GLU A 391 6.09 7.61 -25.17
N ILE A 392 5.97 6.54 -24.39
CA ILE A 392 4.71 6.01 -23.84
C ILE A 392 4.85 5.97 -22.33
N ILE A 393 4.02 6.75 -21.64
CA ILE A 393 4.15 7.06 -20.21
C ILE A 393 2.83 6.74 -19.50
N ASN A 394 2.89 6.07 -18.35
CA ASN A 394 1.76 5.95 -17.40
C ASN A 394 0.45 5.40 -18.03
N SER A 395 0.56 4.62 -19.11
CA SER A 395 -0.55 4.27 -20.00
C SER A 395 -0.89 2.77 -19.92
N LYS A 396 -2.03 2.34 -20.50
CA LYS A 396 -2.46 0.93 -20.45
C LYS A 396 -3.07 0.42 -21.77
N ALA A 397 -2.73 -0.80 -22.19
CA ALA A 397 -3.18 -1.42 -23.43
C ALA A 397 -2.99 -0.48 -24.65
N ILE A 398 -1.73 -0.20 -24.98
CA ILE A 398 -1.35 0.70 -26.07
C ILE A 398 -0.90 -0.12 -27.28
N GLN A 399 -1.41 0.22 -28.46
CA GLN A 399 -1.00 -0.37 -29.73
C GLN A 399 -0.37 0.73 -30.59
N LEU A 400 0.90 0.57 -30.92
CA LEU A 400 1.70 1.52 -31.69
C LEU A 400 2.10 0.89 -33.02
N GLN A 401 1.76 1.52 -34.14
CA GLN A 401 2.17 1.06 -35.47
C GLN A 401 3.02 2.12 -36.18
N VAL A 402 4.23 1.71 -36.54
CA VAL A 402 5.15 2.50 -37.38
C VAL A 402 4.92 2.13 -38.84
N LEU A 403 4.72 3.10 -39.72
CA LEU A 403 4.65 2.88 -41.16
C LEU A 403 5.99 3.18 -41.86
N GLY A 404 6.71 4.20 -41.40
CA GLY A 404 8.02 4.62 -41.91
C GLY A 404 9.13 4.42 -40.88
N THR A 405 9.87 5.48 -40.55
CA THR A 405 11.07 5.40 -39.68
C THR A 405 10.86 5.98 -38.28
N VAL A 406 11.47 5.32 -37.29
CA VAL A 406 11.68 5.81 -35.92
C VAL A 406 12.97 5.19 -35.37
N PRO A 407 13.86 5.94 -34.68
CA PRO A 407 15.11 5.39 -34.16
C PRO A 407 15.03 4.95 -32.70
N THR A 408 14.07 5.44 -31.91
CA THR A 408 13.91 5.06 -30.49
C THR A 408 12.44 5.09 -30.05
N ILE A 409 12.03 4.06 -29.30
CA ILE A 409 10.73 3.99 -28.61
C ILE A 409 10.98 3.76 -27.11
N SER A 410 10.36 4.57 -26.26
CA SER A 410 10.50 4.54 -24.79
C SER A 410 9.18 4.16 -24.13
N ILE A 411 9.16 3.10 -23.33
CA ILE A 411 7.95 2.54 -22.69
C ILE A 411 8.12 2.59 -21.16
N ASN A 412 7.56 3.62 -20.53
CA ASN A 412 7.73 3.94 -19.12
C ASN A 412 6.42 3.82 -18.33
N LYS A 413 6.43 3.12 -17.20
CA LYS A 413 5.29 2.97 -16.29
C LYS A 413 3.98 2.53 -16.99
N THR A 414 4.08 1.64 -17.99
CA THR A 414 2.99 1.29 -18.90
C THR A 414 2.68 -0.21 -18.84
N GLU A 415 1.40 -0.57 -18.82
CA GLU A 415 0.93 -1.96 -18.71
C GLU A 415 0.20 -2.39 -19.99
N GLY A 416 0.75 -3.37 -20.73
CA GLY A 416 0.22 -3.81 -22.02
C GLY A 416 0.60 -2.84 -23.13
N CYS A 417 1.65 -3.17 -23.88
CA CYS A 417 2.11 -2.35 -25.01
C CYS A 417 2.56 -3.24 -26.18
N GLN A 418 1.91 -3.11 -27.33
CA GLN A 418 2.27 -3.80 -28.57
C GLN A 418 2.83 -2.79 -29.57
N VAL A 419 4.03 -3.03 -30.08
CA VAL A 419 4.76 -2.14 -31.00
C VAL A 419 4.99 -2.86 -32.32
N TYR A 420 4.20 -2.52 -33.34
CA TYR A 420 4.32 -3.01 -34.70
C TYR A 420 5.34 -2.15 -35.45
N LEU A 421 6.50 -2.73 -35.78
CA LEU A 421 7.54 -2.06 -36.55
C LEU A 421 7.31 -2.23 -38.06
N SER A 422 7.79 -1.27 -38.83
CA SER A 422 7.87 -1.35 -40.30
C SER A 422 9.16 -2.08 -40.73
N LYS A 423 9.24 -2.42 -42.02
CA LYS A 423 10.47 -2.91 -42.66
C LYS A 423 11.63 -1.89 -42.59
N ASP A 424 11.33 -0.60 -42.43
CA ASP A 424 12.30 0.50 -42.33
C ASP A 424 12.72 0.87 -40.89
N SER A 425 11.95 0.44 -39.87
CA SER A 425 12.19 0.74 -38.45
C SER A 425 12.78 -0.43 -37.65
N LEU A 426 13.24 -1.48 -38.32
CA LEU A 426 13.92 -2.66 -37.72
C LEU A 426 15.20 -2.33 -36.93
N LYS A 427 15.68 -1.09 -36.98
CA LYS A 427 16.83 -0.57 -36.21
C LYS A 427 16.42 0.33 -35.03
N CYS A 428 15.16 0.30 -34.63
CA CYS A 428 14.65 1.09 -33.51
C CYS A 428 15.15 0.54 -32.17
N ASP A 429 15.80 1.39 -31.37
CA ASP A 429 16.14 1.09 -29.98
C ASP A 429 14.88 1.08 -29.11
N ILE A 430 14.65 0.00 -28.38
CA ILE A 430 13.55 -0.12 -27.41
C ILE A 430 14.09 0.11 -26.01
N VAL A 431 13.63 1.18 -25.36
CA VAL A 431 13.96 1.52 -23.97
C VAL A 431 12.71 1.28 -23.11
N SER A 432 12.83 0.61 -21.97
CA SER A 432 11.69 0.34 -21.09
C SER A 432 12.04 0.54 -19.62
N ALA A 433 11.09 1.03 -18.82
CA ALA A 433 11.25 1.21 -17.38
C ALA A 433 9.93 1.08 -16.63
N LYS A 434 9.86 0.20 -15.61
CA LYS A 434 8.66 -0.02 -14.77
C LYS A 434 7.38 -0.35 -15.55
N SER A 435 7.54 -1.02 -16.69
CA SER A 435 6.46 -1.38 -17.62
C SER A 435 6.36 -2.90 -17.76
N SER A 436 5.20 -3.40 -18.12
CA SER A 436 4.91 -4.83 -18.25
C SER A 436 4.00 -5.14 -19.45
N GLU A 437 3.93 -6.40 -19.84
CA GLU A 437 3.18 -6.91 -21.01
C GLU A 437 3.60 -6.18 -22.30
N MET A 438 4.91 -6.09 -22.53
CA MET A 438 5.52 -5.36 -23.64
C MET A 438 5.98 -6.31 -24.76
N ASN A 439 5.39 -6.20 -25.95
CA ASN A 439 5.70 -7.03 -27.10
C ASN A 439 6.06 -6.17 -28.33
N ILE A 440 7.15 -6.53 -29.01
CA ILE A 440 7.56 -5.95 -30.29
C ILE A 440 7.16 -6.91 -31.41
N LEU A 441 6.48 -6.40 -32.43
CA LEU A 441 5.97 -7.18 -33.56
C LEU A 441 6.75 -6.82 -34.82
N ILE A 442 7.48 -7.80 -35.33
CA ILE A 442 8.38 -7.69 -36.48
C ILE A 442 7.69 -8.29 -37.71
N PRO A 443 7.61 -7.59 -38.86
CA PRO A 443 6.94 -8.11 -40.05
C PRO A 443 7.75 -9.25 -40.69
N GLU A 444 7.11 -10.42 -40.86
CA GLU A 444 7.65 -11.57 -41.59
C GLU A 444 7.03 -11.74 -43.00
N GLY A 445 6.14 -10.82 -43.43
CA GLY A 445 5.49 -10.85 -44.74
C GLY A 445 5.04 -9.49 -45.27
N GLU A 446 3.88 -9.45 -45.95
CA GLU A 446 3.13 -8.22 -46.22
C GLU A 446 2.20 -7.89 -45.04
N ASP A 447 1.42 -8.87 -44.57
CA ASP A 447 0.46 -8.73 -43.46
C ASP A 447 0.83 -9.53 -42.19
N ASP A 448 1.80 -10.46 -42.26
CA ASP A 448 2.20 -11.31 -41.13
C ASP A 448 3.25 -10.66 -40.22
N TYR A 449 3.08 -10.81 -38.90
CA TYR A 449 3.99 -10.33 -37.87
C TYR A 449 4.35 -11.42 -36.87
N ARG A 450 5.62 -11.44 -36.45
CA ARG A 450 6.13 -12.28 -35.36
C ARG A 450 6.33 -11.46 -34.10
N GLU A 451 5.79 -11.97 -33.00
CA GLU A 451 5.78 -11.31 -31.70
C GLU A 451 7.03 -11.69 -30.86
N PHE A 452 7.71 -10.69 -30.31
CA PHE A 452 8.90 -10.82 -29.47
C PHE A 452 8.66 -10.07 -28.14
N PRO A 453 8.59 -10.76 -26.98
CA PRO A 453 8.41 -10.11 -25.69
C PRO A 453 9.69 -9.40 -25.23
N VAL A 454 9.55 -8.18 -24.71
CA VAL A 454 10.64 -7.43 -24.08
C VAL A 454 10.91 -8.00 -22.68
N PRO A 455 12.17 -8.26 -22.28
CA PRO A 455 12.44 -8.76 -20.94
C PRO A 455 12.05 -7.74 -19.86
N GLU A 456 11.25 -8.19 -18.88
CA GLU A 456 10.80 -7.35 -17.75
C GLU A 456 11.66 -7.57 -16.49
N GLN A 457 12.23 -8.77 -16.34
CA GLN A 457 13.03 -9.15 -15.17
C GLN A 457 14.52 -9.20 -15.50
N TYR A 458 15.30 -8.48 -14.70
CA TYR A 458 16.75 -8.37 -14.83
C TYR A 458 17.43 -8.82 -13.53
N LYS A 459 18.59 -9.46 -13.66
CA LYS A 459 19.48 -9.79 -12.55
C LYS A 459 20.78 -8.99 -12.71
N THR A 460 20.90 -7.92 -11.95
CA THR A 460 22.17 -7.21 -11.75
C THR A 460 23.08 -8.06 -10.86
N VAL A 461 24.32 -8.28 -11.28
CA VAL A 461 25.37 -9.01 -10.54
C VAL A 461 26.60 -8.13 -10.44
N TRP A 462 27.23 -8.06 -9.26
CA TRP A 462 28.54 -7.43 -9.12
C TRP A 462 29.64 -8.46 -9.44
N ASP A 463 30.48 -8.19 -10.43
CA ASP A 463 31.52 -9.12 -10.89
C ASP A 463 32.86 -9.00 -10.15
N GLY A 464 32.93 -8.13 -9.14
CA GLY A 464 34.15 -7.73 -8.44
C GLY A 464 34.70 -6.37 -8.87
N SER A 465 34.33 -5.89 -10.06
CA SER A 465 34.82 -4.64 -10.67
C SER A 465 33.71 -3.71 -11.19
N LYS A 466 32.59 -4.27 -11.64
CA LYS A 466 31.45 -3.55 -12.21
C LYS A 466 30.13 -4.29 -11.94
N LEU A 467 29.03 -3.59 -12.16
CA LEU A 467 27.71 -4.20 -12.30
C LEU A 467 27.60 -4.80 -13.71
N VAL A 468 27.13 -6.05 -13.79
CA VAL A 468 26.79 -6.75 -15.03
C VAL A 468 25.33 -7.12 -14.95
N GLU A 469 24.54 -6.67 -15.92
CA GLU A 469 23.11 -6.94 -15.97
C GLU A 469 22.81 -8.03 -16.98
N PHE A 470 22.05 -9.02 -16.53
CA PHE A 470 21.56 -10.11 -17.37
C PHE A 470 20.04 -10.04 -17.38
N SER A 471 19.41 -10.01 -18.55
CA SER A 471 17.97 -10.29 -18.65
C SER A 471 17.72 -11.72 -18.17
N PHE A 472 16.58 -12.02 -17.55
CA PHE A 472 16.32 -13.38 -17.07
C PHE A 472 16.36 -14.43 -18.19
N ILE A 473 15.96 -14.02 -19.39
CA ILE A 473 16.07 -14.82 -20.63
C ILE A 473 17.54 -15.16 -20.93
N THR A 474 18.50 -14.25 -20.75
CA THR A 474 19.92 -14.55 -20.94
C THR A 474 20.45 -15.60 -19.95
N ILE A 475 20.03 -15.51 -18.68
CA ILE A 475 20.55 -16.33 -17.56
C ILE A 475 20.12 -17.80 -17.67
N MET A 476 18.85 -18.02 -18.00
CA MET A 476 18.22 -19.35 -18.03
C MET A 476 18.85 -20.28 -19.09
N PHE A 477 19.51 -19.72 -20.10
CA PHE A 477 20.07 -20.45 -21.25
C PHE A 477 21.58 -20.71 -21.13
N HIS A 478 22.35 -19.73 -20.64
CA HIS A 478 23.83 -19.78 -20.68
C HIS A 478 24.48 -20.10 -19.33
N GLY A 479 23.73 -19.96 -18.23
CA GLY A 479 24.33 -19.86 -16.89
C GLY A 479 25.18 -18.59 -16.72
N ILE A 480 25.93 -18.50 -15.62
CA ILE A 480 26.92 -17.44 -15.43
C ILE A 480 28.29 -17.98 -15.86
N PRO A 481 28.99 -17.35 -16.82
CA PRO A 481 30.35 -17.76 -17.17
C PRO A 481 31.27 -17.51 -15.96
N VAL A 482 31.85 -18.59 -15.42
CA VAL A 482 32.79 -18.49 -14.29
C VAL A 482 34.13 -17.97 -14.79
N THR A 483 34.37 -16.68 -14.58
CA THR A 483 35.64 -16.02 -14.89
C THR A 483 36.73 -16.40 -13.89
N GLY A 484 37.30 -17.60 -14.08
CA GLY A 484 38.66 -17.89 -13.63
C GLY A 484 39.62 -16.83 -14.17
N GLY A 485 40.53 -16.34 -13.32
CA GLY A 485 41.23 -15.09 -13.59
C GLY A 485 42.42 -15.15 -14.55
N VAL A 486 42.95 -13.94 -14.81
CA VAL A 486 44.25 -13.63 -15.46
C VAL A 486 44.33 -13.76 -16.99
N GLY A 487 44.26 -12.61 -17.66
CA GLY A 487 45.18 -12.23 -18.75
C GLY A 487 45.04 -12.92 -20.11
N GLY A 488 44.22 -12.35 -21.01
CA GLY A 488 44.23 -12.68 -22.43
C GLY A 488 43.39 -11.69 -23.26
N ALA A 489 43.83 -11.36 -24.47
CA ALA A 489 43.06 -10.54 -25.42
C ALA A 489 41.89 -11.35 -26.03
N PRO A 490 40.77 -10.72 -26.41
CA PRO A 490 39.57 -11.43 -26.85
C PRO A 490 39.75 -12.09 -28.22
N ALA A 491 39.90 -13.41 -28.23
CA ALA A 491 39.73 -14.23 -29.43
C ALA A 491 38.24 -14.49 -29.71
N ASN A 492 37.84 -14.45 -30.98
CA ASN A 492 36.45 -14.61 -31.39
C ASN A 492 35.95 -16.05 -31.14
N LYS A 493 34.83 -16.21 -30.41
CA LYS A 493 34.28 -17.52 -30.02
C LYS A 493 32.98 -17.84 -30.80
N PRO A 494 33.01 -18.76 -31.79
CA PRO A 494 31.82 -19.11 -32.57
C PRO A 494 30.74 -19.86 -31.76
N GLU A 495 31.11 -20.43 -30.61
CA GLU A 495 30.22 -21.10 -29.64
C GLU A 495 29.05 -20.21 -29.18
N LEU A 496 29.18 -18.88 -29.26
CA LEU A 496 28.17 -17.90 -28.85
C LEU A 496 27.06 -17.66 -29.89
N TYR A 497 27.07 -18.37 -31.02
CA TYR A 497 26.15 -18.16 -32.14
C TYR A 497 25.24 -19.37 -32.46
N GLU A 498 25.21 -20.41 -31.60
CA GLU A 498 24.35 -21.58 -31.78
C GLU A 498 22.93 -21.33 -31.22
N GLU A 499 21.88 -21.55 -32.02
CA GLU A 499 20.48 -21.26 -31.64
C GLU A 499 19.92 -22.36 -30.70
N VAL A 500 20.18 -22.22 -29.40
CA VAL A 500 19.73 -23.19 -28.37
C VAL A 500 18.21 -23.12 -28.15
N LYS A 501 17.49 -24.15 -28.59
CA LYS A 501 16.06 -24.31 -28.33
C LYS A 501 15.79 -24.76 -26.90
N LEU A 502 15.09 -23.92 -26.12
CA LEU A 502 14.70 -24.14 -24.72
C LEU A 502 14.10 -25.53 -24.42
N TYR A 503 13.17 -25.95 -25.28
CA TYR A 503 12.38 -27.16 -25.13
C TYR A 503 12.04 -27.71 -26.52
N LYS A 504 11.92 -29.04 -26.62
CA LYS A 504 11.59 -29.74 -27.87
C LYS A 504 10.08 -30.00 -28.01
N ASN A 505 9.32 -29.84 -26.94
CA ASN A 505 7.88 -30.08 -26.86
C ASN A 505 7.25 -29.33 -25.67
N ALA A 506 5.92 -29.22 -25.63
CA ALA A 506 5.19 -28.52 -24.58
C ALA A 506 5.36 -29.13 -23.17
N ARG A 507 5.57 -30.45 -23.08
CA ARG A 507 5.76 -31.16 -21.80
C ARG A 507 7.13 -30.87 -21.17
N GLU A 508 8.16 -30.67 -21.98
CA GLU A 508 9.45 -30.13 -21.53
C GLU A 508 9.30 -28.70 -21.03
N ARG A 509 8.57 -27.84 -21.75
CA ARG A 509 8.28 -26.47 -21.31
C ARG A 509 7.60 -26.46 -19.93
N GLU A 510 6.48 -27.17 -19.78
CA GLU A 510 5.74 -27.28 -18.51
C GLU A 510 6.63 -27.78 -17.36
N LYS A 511 7.49 -28.77 -17.63
CA LYS A 511 8.49 -29.25 -16.65
C LYS A 511 9.47 -28.13 -16.24
N TYR A 512 9.96 -27.32 -17.17
CA TYR A 512 10.85 -26.20 -16.85
C TYR A 512 10.13 -25.06 -16.11
N ASP A 513 8.89 -24.74 -16.50
CA ASP A 513 8.07 -23.71 -15.86
C ASP A 513 7.76 -24.10 -14.39
N ASN A 514 7.40 -25.36 -14.12
CA ASN A 514 7.18 -25.88 -12.75
C ASN A 514 8.47 -25.85 -11.90
N MET A 515 9.63 -26.14 -12.51
CA MET A 515 10.93 -26.03 -11.82
C MET A 515 11.32 -24.57 -11.56
N ALA A 516 10.95 -23.64 -12.43
CA ALA A 516 11.17 -22.21 -12.22
C ALA A 516 10.31 -21.66 -11.06
N GLU A 517 9.06 -22.11 -10.92
CA GLU A 517 8.19 -21.75 -9.78
C GLU A 517 8.77 -22.25 -8.45
N LEU A 518 9.20 -23.52 -8.38
CA LEU A 518 9.88 -24.04 -7.18
C LEU A 518 11.15 -23.25 -6.84
N PHE A 519 11.96 -22.89 -7.84
CA PHE A 519 13.14 -22.05 -7.66
C PHE A 519 12.77 -20.67 -7.10
N ALA A 520 11.73 -20.04 -7.66
CA ALA A 520 11.27 -18.71 -7.27
C ALA A 520 10.76 -18.69 -5.82
N VAL A 521 9.93 -19.66 -5.41
CA VAL A 521 9.43 -19.75 -4.04
C VAL A 521 10.58 -19.93 -3.04
N VAL A 522 11.51 -20.85 -3.30
CA VAL A 522 12.65 -21.13 -2.40
C VAL A 522 13.59 -19.92 -2.28
N LYS A 523 13.84 -19.17 -3.38
CA LYS A 523 14.60 -17.92 -3.33
C LYS A 523 13.85 -16.77 -2.65
N THR A 524 12.53 -16.71 -2.79
CA THR A 524 11.69 -15.71 -2.11
C THR A 524 11.66 -15.95 -0.60
N LEU A 525 11.57 -17.20 -0.17
CA LEU A 525 11.68 -17.58 1.24
C LEU A 525 13.06 -17.22 1.81
N GLN A 526 14.15 -17.49 1.08
CA GLN A 526 15.51 -17.08 1.48
C GLN A 526 15.67 -15.56 1.59
N ALA A 527 14.94 -14.79 0.78
CA ALA A 527 14.91 -13.34 0.87
C ALA A 527 14.09 -12.84 2.07
N LEU A 528 12.95 -13.49 2.36
CA LEU A 528 12.10 -13.16 3.50
C LEU A 528 12.81 -13.38 4.84
N GLU A 529 13.46 -14.54 5.03
CA GLU A 529 14.29 -14.80 6.23
C GLU A 529 15.39 -13.73 6.38
N LYS A 530 16.09 -13.38 5.30
CA LYS A 530 17.12 -12.33 5.30
C LYS A 530 16.58 -10.91 5.53
N ALA A 531 15.31 -10.65 5.26
CA ALA A 531 14.68 -9.35 5.52
C ALA A 531 14.21 -9.25 6.97
N TYR A 532 13.67 -10.34 7.51
CA TYR A 532 13.24 -10.46 8.90
C TYR A 532 14.42 -10.38 9.89
N ILE A 533 15.53 -11.08 9.62
CA ILE A 533 16.80 -11.00 10.39
C ILE A 533 17.42 -9.58 10.39
N LYS A 534 16.91 -8.66 9.56
CA LYS A 534 17.36 -7.26 9.46
C LYS A 534 16.29 -6.25 9.90
N ASP A 535 15.25 -6.70 10.61
CA ASP A 535 14.11 -5.88 11.06
C ASP A 535 13.40 -5.11 9.91
N CYS A 536 13.54 -5.58 8.66
CA CYS A 536 12.97 -4.92 7.47
C CYS A 536 11.52 -5.35 7.18
N VAL A 537 10.99 -6.31 7.95
CA VAL A 537 9.63 -6.86 7.85
C VAL A 537 9.14 -7.12 9.27
N THR A 538 7.92 -6.70 9.61
CA THR A 538 7.40 -6.90 10.98
C THR A 538 7.08 -8.38 11.27
N PRO A 539 7.05 -8.81 12.55
CA PRO A 539 6.78 -10.21 12.91
C PRO A 539 5.47 -10.77 12.34
N ASN A 540 4.43 -9.94 12.28
CA ASN A 540 3.13 -10.33 11.74
C ASN A 540 3.16 -10.49 10.20
N GLU A 541 3.80 -9.56 9.49
CA GLU A 541 3.98 -9.63 8.04
C GLU A 541 4.87 -10.80 7.64
N TYR A 542 5.94 -11.05 8.42
CA TYR A 542 6.82 -12.20 8.26
C TYR A 542 6.06 -13.51 8.47
N THR A 543 5.34 -13.66 9.58
CA THR A 543 4.58 -14.89 9.90
C THR A 543 3.56 -15.21 8.80
N ALA A 544 2.79 -14.21 8.35
CA ALA A 544 1.80 -14.37 7.28
C ALA A 544 2.45 -14.70 5.92
N SER A 545 3.52 -13.99 5.55
CA SER A 545 4.22 -14.20 4.27
C SER A 545 4.93 -15.54 4.23
N CYS A 546 5.58 -15.94 5.32
CA CYS A 546 6.31 -17.19 5.44
C CYS A 546 5.37 -18.40 5.41
N SER A 547 4.23 -18.33 6.11
CA SER A 547 3.19 -19.38 6.08
C SER A 547 2.67 -19.59 4.65
N ARG A 548 2.40 -18.50 3.92
CA ARG A 548 1.98 -18.56 2.51
C ARG A 548 3.06 -19.17 1.60
N LEU A 549 4.32 -18.77 1.76
CA LEU A 549 5.43 -19.31 0.97
C LEU A 549 5.69 -20.79 1.25
N LEU A 550 5.50 -21.28 2.48
CA LEU A 550 5.59 -22.70 2.82
C LEU A 550 4.49 -23.54 2.13
N VAL A 551 3.26 -23.02 2.07
CA VAL A 551 2.17 -23.66 1.31
C VAL A 551 2.45 -23.67 -0.19
N GLN A 552 2.94 -22.56 -0.75
CA GLN A 552 3.35 -22.48 -2.16
C GLN A 552 4.52 -23.44 -2.47
N TYR A 553 5.49 -23.56 -1.56
CA TYR A 553 6.62 -24.49 -1.67
C TYR A 553 6.13 -25.94 -1.77
N LYS A 554 5.22 -26.38 -0.89
CA LYS A 554 4.64 -27.72 -0.94
C LYS A 554 3.94 -28.01 -2.27
N ALA A 555 3.19 -27.04 -2.79
CA ALA A 555 2.49 -27.17 -4.06
C ALA A 555 3.47 -27.28 -5.25
N ALA A 556 4.45 -26.38 -5.33
CA ALA A 556 5.45 -26.36 -6.40
C ALA A 556 6.38 -27.60 -6.33
N PHE A 557 6.82 -28.00 -5.14
CA PHE A 557 7.66 -29.18 -4.96
C PHE A 557 6.95 -30.45 -5.45
N LYS A 558 5.65 -30.62 -5.13
CA LYS A 558 4.84 -31.75 -5.60
C LYS A 558 4.69 -31.82 -7.13
N GLN A 559 4.80 -30.70 -7.84
CA GLN A 559 4.79 -30.65 -9.31
C GLN A 559 6.14 -31.01 -9.95
N VAL A 560 7.24 -30.88 -9.19
CA VAL A 560 8.62 -31.16 -9.63
C VAL A 560 9.10 -32.54 -9.18
N GLN A 561 8.50 -33.08 -8.11
CA GLN A 561 8.86 -34.36 -7.50
C GLN A 561 8.73 -35.52 -8.48
N GLY A 562 9.83 -36.19 -8.79
CA GLY A 562 9.89 -37.24 -9.82
C GLY A 562 11.30 -37.75 -10.06
N SER A 563 11.52 -38.48 -11.16
CA SER A 563 12.77 -39.19 -11.46
C SER A 563 14.03 -38.31 -11.56
N ASP A 564 13.87 -36.99 -11.63
CA ASP A 564 14.96 -36.00 -11.74
C ASP A 564 15.26 -35.27 -10.42
N VAL A 565 14.34 -35.32 -9.44
CA VAL A 565 14.36 -34.53 -8.19
C VAL A 565 13.64 -35.34 -7.10
N GLY A 566 14.41 -36.02 -6.25
CA GLY A 566 13.88 -36.79 -5.11
C GLY A 566 13.61 -35.94 -3.87
N SER A 567 14.52 -35.02 -3.55
CA SER A 567 14.42 -34.10 -2.41
C SER A 567 14.67 -32.64 -2.80
N ILE A 568 14.30 -31.71 -1.91
CA ILE A 568 14.61 -30.29 -2.05
C ILE A 568 16.12 -30.02 -1.92
N ASP A 569 16.85 -30.78 -1.10
CA ASP A 569 18.32 -30.72 -1.03
C ASP A 569 18.97 -31.14 -2.37
N ASP A 570 18.38 -32.10 -3.10
CA ASP A 570 18.84 -32.47 -4.44
C ASP A 570 18.53 -31.38 -5.48
N PHE A 571 17.35 -30.76 -5.42
CA PHE A 571 17.02 -29.62 -6.28
C PHE A 571 18.00 -28.46 -6.06
N CYS A 572 18.25 -28.10 -4.79
CA CYS A 572 19.19 -27.05 -4.43
C CYS A 572 20.63 -27.38 -4.85
N ARG A 573 21.05 -28.65 -4.80
CA ARG A 573 22.36 -29.10 -5.30
C ARG A 573 22.45 -29.05 -6.83
N LYS A 574 21.43 -29.54 -7.53
CA LYS A 574 21.35 -29.63 -9.01
C LYS A 574 21.37 -28.25 -9.68
N TYR A 575 20.62 -27.30 -9.12
CA TYR A 575 20.49 -25.93 -9.64
C TYR A 575 21.34 -24.88 -8.87
N ARG A 576 22.19 -25.32 -7.94
CA ARG A 576 23.11 -24.49 -7.13
C ARG A 576 22.41 -23.35 -6.36
N LEU A 577 21.26 -23.63 -5.73
CA LEU A 577 20.57 -22.67 -4.87
C LEU A 577 21.27 -22.55 -3.51
N ASP A 578 22.13 -21.53 -3.36
CA ASP A 578 22.53 -21.05 -2.03
C ASP A 578 21.32 -20.45 -1.28
N CYS A 579 20.69 -21.25 -0.42
CA CYS A 579 19.45 -20.93 0.30
C CYS A 579 19.39 -21.49 1.75
N PRO A 580 20.44 -21.40 2.60
CA PRO A 580 20.48 -22.11 3.90
C PRO A 580 19.29 -21.80 4.83
N LEU A 581 18.89 -20.53 4.99
CA LEU A 581 17.80 -20.13 5.89
C LEU A 581 16.44 -20.63 5.39
N ALA A 582 16.22 -20.62 4.08
CA ALA A 582 15.03 -21.23 3.48
C ALA A 582 15.03 -22.75 3.65
N MET A 583 16.19 -23.41 3.60
CA MET A 583 16.29 -24.86 3.83
C MET A 583 15.99 -25.22 5.29
N GLU A 584 16.42 -24.40 6.25
CA GLU A 584 16.03 -24.53 7.67
C GLU A 584 14.52 -24.31 7.83
N ARG A 585 13.99 -23.21 7.28
CA ARG A 585 12.55 -22.90 7.29
C ARG A 585 11.67 -24.00 6.68
N ILE A 586 12.12 -24.59 5.57
CA ILE A 586 11.43 -25.70 4.88
C ILE A 586 11.49 -27.00 5.71
N LYS A 587 12.55 -27.22 6.48
CA LYS A 587 12.70 -28.38 7.38
C LYS A 587 11.89 -28.21 8.69
N GLU A 588 11.69 -26.97 9.14
CA GLU A 588 10.83 -26.65 10.29
C GLU A 588 9.33 -26.56 9.93
N ASP A 589 8.99 -26.31 8.66
CA ASP A 589 7.64 -26.23 8.10
C ASP A 589 6.69 -25.21 8.77
N ARG A 590 7.27 -24.23 9.50
CA ARG A 590 6.58 -23.14 10.19
C ARG A 590 7.48 -21.90 10.28
N PRO A 591 6.95 -20.67 10.33
CA PRO A 591 7.76 -19.45 10.52
C PRO A 591 8.49 -19.44 11.87
N ILE A 592 9.56 -18.64 12.01
CA ILE A 592 10.04 -18.21 13.33
C ILE A 592 8.97 -17.28 13.94
N THR A 593 8.14 -17.84 14.82
CA THR A 593 7.36 -17.01 15.73
C THR A 593 8.31 -16.22 16.63
N ILE A 594 8.07 -14.91 16.77
CA ILE A 594 8.46 -14.23 18.02
C ILE A 594 7.68 -14.93 19.16
N LYS A 595 8.20 -14.84 20.39
CA LYS A 595 7.66 -15.47 21.61
C LYS A 595 6.31 -14.88 22.07
N ASP A 596 5.34 -14.83 21.16
CA ASP A 596 3.92 -14.56 21.35
C ASP A 596 3.12 -15.88 21.35
N ASP A 597 3.71 -16.92 21.96
CA ASP A 597 3.13 -18.25 22.24
C ASP A 597 2.01 -18.16 23.30
N LYS A 598 1.09 -17.22 23.13
CA LYS A 598 -0.14 -17.04 23.89
C LYS A 598 -1.34 -16.97 22.96
N GLY A 599 -1.23 -16.28 21.81
CA GLY A 599 -2.30 -16.22 20.82
C GLY A 599 -2.59 -17.58 20.18
N ASN A 600 -1.57 -18.19 19.59
CA ASN A 600 -1.72 -19.51 18.94
C ASN A 600 -1.72 -20.67 19.96
N LEU A 601 -0.97 -20.52 21.07
CA LEU A 601 -0.92 -21.54 22.12
C LEU A 601 -2.27 -21.70 22.82
N ASN A 602 -2.92 -20.62 23.26
CA ASN A 602 -4.23 -20.71 23.92
C ASN A 602 -5.29 -21.33 23.01
N ARG A 603 -5.21 -21.09 21.69
CA ARG A 603 -6.06 -21.78 20.71
C ARG A 603 -5.75 -23.27 20.65
N CYS A 604 -4.48 -23.66 20.47
CA CYS A 604 -4.12 -25.08 20.43
C CYS A 604 -4.44 -25.80 21.75
N ILE A 605 -4.35 -25.13 22.90
CA ILE A 605 -4.82 -25.65 24.20
C ILE A 605 -6.32 -25.91 24.15
N ALA A 606 -7.12 -24.93 23.72
CA ALA A 606 -8.58 -25.08 23.62
C ALA A 606 -8.97 -26.20 22.64
N ASP A 607 -8.31 -26.27 21.47
CA ASP A 607 -8.50 -27.33 20.47
C ASP A 607 -8.21 -28.72 21.10
N ILE A 608 -7.07 -28.89 21.81
CA ILE A 608 -6.68 -30.16 22.48
C ILE A 608 -7.66 -30.53 23.59
N VAL A 609 -8.02 -29.59 24.46
CA VAL A 609 -8.98 -29.82 25.56
C VAL A 609 -10.33 -30.24 24.99
N SER A 610 -10.81 -29.57 23.93
CA SER A 610 -12.06 -29.94 23.27
C SER A 610 -11.98 -31.35 22.68
N LEU A 611 -10.92 -31.70 21.94
CA LEU A 611 -10.79 -33.01 21.31
C LEU A 611 -10.65 -34.15 22.34
N PHE A 612 -9.96 -33.94 23.46
CA PHE A 612 -9.96 -34.89 24.58
C PHE A 612 -11.38 -35.13 25.12
N ILE A 613 -12.17 -34.07 25.32
CA ILE A 613 -13.56 -34.18 25.77
C ILE A 613 -14.40 -34.91 24.71
N THR A 614 -14.31 -34.55 23.43
CA THR A 614 -15.09 -35.18 22.35
C THR A 614 -14.84 -36.67 22.23
N VAL A 615 -13.57 -37.14 22.27
CA VAL A 615 -13.26 -38.57 22.20
C VAL A 615 -13.75 -39.31 23.45
N MET A 616 -13.56 -38.76 24.64
CA MET A 616 -14.06 -39.38 25.88
C MET A 616 -15.58 -39.43 25.93
N ASP A 617 -16.28 -38.40 25.44
CA ASP A 617 -17.73 -38.37 25.45
C ASP A 617 -18.35 -39.24 24.36
N LYS A 618 -17.72 -39.41 23.18
CA LYS A 618 -18.09 -40.45 22.21
C LYS A 618 -18.07 -41.84 22.86
N LEU A 619 -16.98 -42.20 23.53
CA LEU A 619 -16.83 -43.48 24.24
C LEU A 619 -17.87 -43.66 25.37
N ARG A 620 -18.22 -42.59 26.09
CA ARG A 620 -19.26 -42.60 27.14
C ARG A 620 -20.69 -42.66 26.58
N LEU A 621 -20.91 -42.23 25.33
CA LEU A 621 -22.17 -42.33 24.59
C LEU A 621 -22.30 -43.67 23.83
N GLU A 622 -21.43 -44.64 24.12
CA GLU A 622 -21.35 -45.96 23.47
C GLU A 622 -21.05 -45.93 21.96
N ILE A 623 -20.50 -44.81 21.45
CA ILE A 623 -19.95 -44.74 20.10
C ILE A 623 -18.61 -45.49 20.12
N ARG A 624 -18.59 -46.67 19.49
CA ARG A 624 -17.52 -47.69 19.59
C ARG A 624 -16.80 -47.99 18.27
N ALA A 625 -17.33 -47.53 17.13
CA ALA A 625 -16.81 -47.86 15.80
C ALA A 625 -15.46 -47.18 15.50
N MET A 626 -14.57 -47.90 14.82
CA MET A 626 -13.24 -47.42 14.44
C MET A 626 -13.29 -46.12 13.63
N ASP A 627 -14.19 -46.03 12.65
CA ASP A 627 -14.29 -44.89 11.75
C ASP A 627 -14.95 -43.65 12.41
N GLU A 628 -15.76 -43.83 13.44
CA GLU A 628 -16.31 -42.72 14.24
C GLU A 628 -15.33 -42.17 15.30
N ILE A 629 -14.39 -42.97 15.81
CA ILE A 629 -13.45 -42.56 16.87
C ILE A 629 -12.10 -42.10 16.30
N GLN A 630 -11.57 -42.81 15.31
CA GLN A 630 -10.19 -42.60 14.83
C GLN A 630 -9.93 -41.20 14.23
N PRO A 631 -10.87 -40.53 13.51
CA PRO A 631 -10.65 -39.18 12.99
C PRO A 631 -10.36 -38.15 14.09
N ASP A 632 -11.18 -38.12 15.15
CA ASP A 632 -11.01 -37.20 16.28
C ASP A 632 -9.68 -37.47 17.02
N LEU A 633 -9.34 -38.75 17.23
CA LEU A 633 -8.10 -39.15 17.90
C LEU A 633 -6.86 -38.81 17.05
N ARG A 634 -6.98 -38.86 15.72
CA ARG A 634 -5.97 -38.37 14.77
C ARG A 634 -5.81 -36.85 14.84
N GLU A 635 -6.91 -36.10 14.80
CA GLU A 635 -6.88 -34.64 14.91
C GLU A 635 -6.30 -34.18 16.27
N LEU A 636 -6.60 -34.90 17.35
CA LEU A 636 -5.99 -34.71 18.66
C LEU A 636 -4.47 -34.88 18.59
N MET A 637 -3.97 -35.99 18.03
CA MET A 637 -2.53 -36.25 17.92
C MET A 637 -1.82 -35.23 17.00
N GLU A 638 -2.41 -34.87 15.87
CA GLU A 638 -1.88 -33.84 14.96
C GLU A 638 -1.85 -32.45 15.62
N THR A 639 -2.85 -32.13 16.44
CA THR A 639 -2.91 -30.87 17.20
C THR A 639 -1.92 -30.87 18.38
N MET A 640 -1.72 -31.99 19.08
CA MET A 640 -0.68 -32.14 20.10
C MET A 640 0.75 -32.06 19.53
N ASN A 641 0.94 -32.45 18.27
CA ASN A 641 2.21 -32.28 17.55
C ASN A 641 2.41 -30.88 16.97
N ARG A 642 1.33 -30.11 16.75
CA ARG A 642 1.37 -28.67 16.40
C ARG A 642 1.87 -27.81 17.57
N MET A 643 1.68 -28.27 18.82
CA MET A 643 2.12 -27.60 20.04
C MET A 643 3.65 -27.69 20.23
N SER A 644 4.35 -26.60 19.88
CA SER A 644 5.82 -26.60 19.72
C SER A 644 6.63 -26.60 21.03
N ASN A 645 6.00 -26.32 22.18
CA ASN A 645 6.61 -26.38 23.50
C ASN A 645 6.44 -27.75 24.20
N MET A 646 5.61 -28.65 23.67
CA MET A 646 5.36 -29.96 24.30
C MET A 646 6.44 -30.98 23.89
N PRO A 647 7.14 -31.63 24.84
CA PRO A 647 8.18 -32.62 24.53
C PRO A 647 7.73 -33.72 23.55
N PRO A 648 8.66 -34.36 22.81
CA PRO A 648 8.35 -35.57 22.04
C PRO A 648 7.89 -36.70 22.97
N ASP A 649 8.70 -37.01 23.97
CA ASP A 649 8.55 -38.15 24.90
C ASP A 649 7.58 -37.83 26.05
N SER A 650 6.40 -37.30 25.71
CA SER A 650 5.39 -36.91 26.70
C SER A 650 4.32 -37.99 26.90
N GLU A 651 4.08 -38.36 28.16
CA GLU A 651 3.10 -39.37 28.60
C GLU A 651 1.71 -39.23 27.91
N ALA A 652 1.29 -37.99 27.64
CA ALA A 652 0.05 -37.69 26.96
C ALA A 652 0.06 -38.08 25.47
N LYS A 653 1.15 -37.77 24.75
CA LYS A 653 1.32 -38.18 23.34
C LYS A 653 1.45 -39.70 23.23
N ASP A 654 2.19 -40.35 24.13
CA ASP A 654 2.38 -41.80 24.11
C ASP A 654 1.04 -42.56 24.21
N LYS A 655 0.17 -42.14 25.13
CA LYS A 655 -1.15 -42.76 25.35
C LYS A 655 -2.12 -42.49 24.20
N VAL A 656 -2.14 -41.28 23.63
CA VAL A 656 -2.94 -40.97 22.43
C VAL A 656 -2.44 -41.77 21.23
N ASN A 657 -1.11 -41.86 21.03
CA ASN A 657 -0.49 -42.59 19.92
C ASN A 657 -0.68 -44.10 20.01
N LEU A 658 -0.69 -44.67 21.22
CA LEU A 658 -1.03 -46.09 21.47
C LEU A 658 -2.42 -46.40 20.90
N TRP A 659 -3.43 -45.66 21.32
CA TRP A 659 -4.81 -45.88 20.87
C TRP A 659 -5.02 -45.54 19.38
N LEU A 660 -4.32 -44.53 18.85
CA LEU A 660 -4.34 -44.22 17.42
C LEU A 660 -3.70 -45.35 16.59
N THR A 661 -2.65 -45.99 17.10
CA THR A 661 -2.03 -47.17 16.47
C THR A 661 -2.95 -48.38 16.51
N THR A 662 -3.59 -48.64 17.67
CA THR A 662 -4.57 -49.72 17.84
C THR A 662 -5.73 -49.57 16.87
N LEU A 663 -6.41 -48.42 16.84
CA LEU A 663 -7.51 -48.16 15.91
C LEU A 663 -7.05 -48.21 14.44
N SER A 664 -5.86 -47.72 14.11
CA SER A 664 -5.31 -47.80 12.75
C SER A 664 -4.92 -49.22 12.30
N SER A 665 -4.96 -50.21 13.20
CA SER A 665 -4.80 -51.64 12.87
C SER A 665 -6.12 -52.39 12.69
N MET A 666 -7.24 -51.75 13.01
CA MET A 666 -8.61 -52.29 12.87
C MET A 666 -9.23 -51.90 11.52
N SER A 667 -10.25 -52.64 11.10
CA SER A 667 -11.08 -52.28 9.95
C SER A 667 -12.06 -51.17 10.34
N ALA A 668 -12.53 -50.38 9.36
CA ALA A 668 -13.52 -49.32 9.60
C ALA A 668 -14.83 -49.85 10.25
N SER A 669 -15.19 -51.10 9.99
CA SER A 669 -16.36 -51.79 10.55
C SER A 669 -16.19 -52.36 11.95
N ASP A 670 -15.00 -52.26 12.54
CA ASP A 670 -14.68 -52.97 13.78
C ASP A 670 -14.93 -52.05 14.99
N GLU A 671 -15.56 -52.59 16.04
CA GLU A 671 -15.93 -51.86 17.26
C GLU A 671 -15.01 -52.21 18.43
N LEU A 672 -14.87 -51.27 19.38
CA LEU A 672 -14.15 -51.49 20.65
C LEU A 672 -15.00 -52.26 21.68
N ASP A 673 -14.42 -53.31 22.28
CA ASP A 673 -15.06 -54.08 23.36
C ASP A 673 -15.13 -53.32 24.70
N ASP A 674 -15.98 -53.75 25.63
CA ASP A 674 -16.20 -53.08 26.93
C ASP A 674 -14.93 -52.88 27.78
N ASN A 675 -13.92 -53.73 27.63
CA ASN A 675 -12.65 -53.60 28.32
C ASN A 675 -11.74 -52.61 27.58
N GLN A 676 -11.72 -52.65 26.24
CA GLN A 676 -11.01 -51.67 25.41
C GLN A 676 -11.55 -50.26 25.64
N VAL A 677 -12.87 -50.06 25.64
CA VAL A 677 -13.52 -48.76 25.91
C VAL A 677 -13.13 -48.24 27.31
N ARG A 678 -13.15 -49.09 28.34
CA ARG A 678 -12.74 -48.72 29.71
C ARG A 678 -11.26 -48.36 29.81
N GLN A 679 -10.38 -49.14 29.17
CA GLN A 679 -8.95 -48.87 29.17
C GLN A 679 -8.62 -47.59 28.38
N MET A 680 -9.27 -47.37 27.24
CA MET A 680 -9.12 -46.15 26.43
C MET A 680 -9.59 -44.90 27.19
N LEU A 681 -10.73 -44.97 27.89
CA LEU A 681 -11.18 -43.87 28.77
C LEU A 681 -10.17 -43.59 29.88
N PHE A 682 -9.64 -44.62 30.56
CA PHE A 682 -8.63 -44.46 31.59
C PHE A 682 -7.33 -43.84 31.07
N ASP A 683 -6.84 -44.32 29.91
CA ASP A 683 -5.61 -43.80 29.30
C ASP A 683 -5.78 -42.38 28.77
N LEU A 684 -6.96 -42.02 28.22
CA LEU A 684 -7.27 -40.65 27.80
C LEU A 684 -7.45 -39.70 28.98
N GLU A 685 -8.13 -40.09 30.06
CA GLU A 685 -8.18 -39.29 31.28
C GLU A 685 -6.77 -39.12 31.88
N SER A 686 -5.93 -40.16 31.83
CA SER A 686 -4.54 -40.09 32.28
C SER A 686 -3.68 -39.17 31.41
N ALA A 687 -3.85 -39.22 30.08
CA ALA A 687 -3.18 -38.36 29.10
C ALA A 687 -3.61 -36.89 29.23
N TYR A 688 -4.91 -36.63 29.40
CA TYR A 688 -5.47 -35.32 29.66
C TYR A 688 -4.95 -34.73 30.98
N ASN A 689 -4.83 -35.55 32.03
CA ASN A 689 -4.21 -35.14 33.28
C ASN A 689 -2.70 -34.85 33.13
N ALA A 690 -1.97 -35.64 32.33
CA ALA A 690 -0.55 -35.37 32.01
C ALA A 690 -0.35 -34.08 31.21
N PHE A 691 -1.23 -33.82 30.24
CA PHE A 691 -1.28 -32.57 29.48
C PHE A 691 -1.57 -31.37 30.39
N ASN A 692 -2.57 -31.48 31.28
CA ASN A 692 -2.86 -30.42 32.25
C ASN A 692 -1.71 -30.17 33.24
N ARG A 693 -0.99 -31.22 33.70
CA ARG A 693 0.24 -31.06 34.49
C ARG A 693 1.28 -30.23 33.74
N PHE A 694 1.52 -30.56 32.46
CA PHE A 694 2.45 -29.82 31.59
C PHE A 694 2.06 -28.35 31.41
N LEU A 695 0.76 -28.03 31.25
CA LEU A 695 0.28 -26.65 31.16
C LEU A 695 0.40 -25.85 32.46
N HIS A 696 0.46 -26.50 33.63
CA HIS A 696 0.69 -25.84 34.92
C HIS A 696 2.18 -25.74 35.29
N SER A 697 3.07 -26.37 34.51
CA SER A 697 4.53 -26.32 34.69
C SER A 697 5.27 -25.51 33.61
N SER A 698 4.54 -24.81 32.73
CA SER A 698 5.06 -24.05 31.58
C SER A 698 4.78 -22.55 31.71
#